data_AF-R1DKB5-F1
#
_entry.id   AF-R1DKB5-F1
#
_cell.length_a   1.000
_cell.length_b   1.000
_cell.length_c   1.000
_cell.angle_alpha   90.00
_cell.angle_beta   90.00
_cell.angle_gamma   90.00
#
_symmetry.space_group_name_H-M   'P 1'
#
loop_
_entity.id
_entity.type
_entity.pdbx_description
1 polymer ?
#
loop_
_entity_poly.entity_id
_entity_poly.type
_entity_poly.pdbx_seq_one_letter_code
_entity_poly.pdbx_strand_id
1 'polypeptide(L)'
;MWRSAACGAAVAAGTIILAQRWSRRRCEDAEDAAFEGVLRFWFEGDGTSDLYATRWFVPPGSAALHRLDEEVRARFGATLGRAERGELDHWAASARGCLALVLLLDQLSRHAHRGDGGAVLANDARALVLAERLLARGWHTQLRAAELVFALMPLRHSPTAERLEQAMDLTGAALRTREAEAATLARFRRATELRLQHLQGDGDPHDILERDDREAALDQTGAASEPLAATVERFLRDTAFCDADGTPPPPPPSAQTDSGDRVVSAAKRCEAERPRDGAGGAAADAAAADATRAARDDEALIVSLSGGVDSMVLAHVLLRLQPRHRRRVCAVHIDYTNRAESGAEAAFLQRWCAARGVPLRVRTVEEVRRGATSRDEYEKVSRAVRFDAYRQALAQFGGRAVLFGHHLGDVHENVISNVMKGASLLNIAGISTASAVNGVLIWRPMLPHPKSLLYDYAHRYGVPYFKDSTPGWSTRGRLRNQLQPLLAEVYGEGYSTHLSALARDSALCSELIDSQLYAPFRSSLRRSPLAVWFDAAGRAALPLFFWREALRHVCEKELGIGLVGEKAVLQLLERLRAPRVREGWLALRKESRVLLAAGTLAFLRPSVFPGARRGRGLIGPGEAVPAPPADAVRGPTISFGPWRVRITRCAQGSSLGPGADTSDVARPAAALGLWEVLSGRFAYVLPVHERYAIGSTDRVVVPALRALGKAWQALVLATPQVVGCGAEMGGRAAVTVEVWFVAPERA
;
A
#
# COMPACT_ATOMS: atom_id res chain seq x y z
N MET A 1 92.63 3.17 -17.76
CA MET A 1 92.61 1.92 -16.94
C MET A 1 91.54 1.90 -15.84
N TRP A 2 90.87 3.02 -15.50
CA TRP A 2 89.87 3.08 -14.41
C TRP A 2 88.39 2.88 -14.80
N ARG A 3 88.08 2.64 -16.10
CA ARG A 3 86.69 2.39 -16.55
C ARG A 3 86.34 0.90 -16.71
N SER A 4 87.31 -0.01 -16.62
CA SER A 4 87.05 -1.45 -16.75
C SER A 4 86.73 -2.13 -15.40
N ALA A 5 87.33 -1.67 -14.30
CA ALA A 5 87.10 -2.25 -12.97
C ALA A 5 85.70 -1.94 -12.39
N ALA A 6 85.13 -0.77 -12.68
CA ALA A 6 83.80 -0.38 -12.19
C ALA A 6 82.65 -1.15 -12.89
N CYS A 7 82.86 -1.59 -14.14
CA CYS A 7 81.88 -2.36 -14.89
C CYS A 7 81.79 -3.82 -14.39
N GLY A 8 82.94 -4.43 -14.05
CA GLY A 8 82.99 -5.77 -13.47
C GLY A 8 82.31 -5.89 -12.10
N ALA A 9 82.44 -4.87 -11.24
CA ALA A 9 81.82 -4.86 -9.91
C ALA A 9 80.28 -4.69 -9.96
N ALA A 10 79.77 -3.88 -10.89
CA ALA A 10 78.33 -3.66 -11.07
C ALA A 10 77.61 -4.88 -11.68
N VAL A 11 78.26 -5.59 -12.61
CA VAL A 11 77.74 -6.84 -13.19
C VAL A 11 77.76 -7.97 -12.15
N ALA A 12 78.80 -8.07 -11.32
CA ALA A 12 78.85 -9.04 -10.23
C ALA A 12 77.77 -8.78 -9.16
N ALA A 13 77.55 -7.53 -8.76
CA ALA A 13 76.50 -7.15 -7.81
C ALA A 13 75.08 -7.40 -8.36
N GLY A 14 74.85 -7.09 -9.64
CA GLY A 14 73.57 -7.36 -10.33
C GLY A 14 73.28 -8.87 -10.46
N THR A 15 74.31 -9.68 -10.70
CA THR A 15 74.18 -11.15 -10.79
C THR A 15 73.90 -11.78 -9.43
N ILE A 16 74.49 -11.26 -8.34
CA ILE A 16 74.22 -11.70 -6.96
C ILE A 16 72.77 -11.34 -6.56
N ILE A 17 72.28 -10.15 -6.89
CA ILE A 17 70.89 -9.74 -6.57
C ILE A 17 69.86 -10.56 -7.36
N LEU A 18 70.13 -10.86 -8.63
CA LEU A 18 69.29 -11.73 -9.46
C LEU A 18 69.31 -13.18 -8.95
N ALA A 19 70.46 -13.72 -8.58
CA ALA A 19 70.58 -15.06 -7.98
C ALA A 19 69.90 -15.15 -6.60
N GLN A 20 69.99 -14.10 -5.77
CA GLN A 20 69.27 -14.02 -4.49
C GLN A 20 67.75 -13.89 -4.67
N ARG A 21 67.27 -13.16 -5.68
CA ARG A 21 65.84 -13.08 -6.05
C ARG A 21 65.31 -14.41 -6.62
N TRP A 22 66.10 -15.09 -7.44
CA TRP A 22 65.75 -16.41 -7.99
C TRP A 22 65.76 -17.49 -6.90
N SER A 23 66.72 -17.45 -5.98
CA SER A 23 66.79 -18.32 -4.81
C SER A 23 65.62 -18.07 -3.84
N ARG A 24 65.28 -16.81 -3.57
CA ARG A 24 64.08 -16.45 -2.78
C ARG A 24 62.79 -16.93 -3.43
N ARG A 25 62.60 -16.72 -4.74
CA ARG A 25 61.43 -17.25 -5.46
C ARG A 25 61.36 -18.77 -5.42
N ARG A 26 62.46 -19.48 -5.62
CA ARG A 26 62.49 -20.95 -5.46
C ARG A 26 62.15 -21.41 -4.04
N CYS A 27 62.55 -20.65 -3.02
CA CYS A 27 62.25 -20.93 -1.63
C CYS A 27 60.76 -20.65 -1.33
N GLU A 28 60.22 -19.53 -1.81
CA GLU A 28 58.78 -19.18 -1.75
C GLU A 28 57.94 -20.22 -2.51
N ASP A 29 58.33 -20.62 -3.72
CA ASP A 29 57.66 -21.66 -4.52
C ASP A 29 57.70 -23.04 -3.84
N ALA A 30 58.79 -23.38 -3.15
CA ALA A 30 58.94 -24.63 -2.41
C ALA A 30 58.16 -24.63 -1.08
N GLU A 31 58.04 -23.47 -0.43
CA GLU A 31 57.28 -23.28 0.81
C GLU A 31 55.76 -23.17 0.55
N ASP A 32 55.36 -22.52 -0.53
CA ASP A 32 53.98 -22.51 -1.03
C ASP A 32 53.54 -23.93 -1.43
N ALA A 33 54.42 -24.69 -2.10
CA ALA A 33 54.19 -26.11 -2.38
C ALA A 33 54.06 -26.98 -1.12
N ALA A 34 54.68 -26.58 0.00
CA ALA A 34 54.67 -27.35 1.24
C ALA A 34 53.33 -27.24 1.99
N PHE A 35 52.75 -26.05 2.14
CA PHE A 35 51.43 -25.93 2.77
C PHE A 35 50.30 -26.42 1.86
N GLU A 36 50.41 -26.23 0.54
CA GLU A 36 49.49 -26.84 -0.42
C GLU A 36 49.56 -28.37 -0.37
N GLY A 37 50.73 -28.93 -0.09
CA GLY A 37 50.91 -30.37 0.14
C GLY A 37 50.09 -30.91 1.31
N VAL A 38 49.95 -30.12 2.39
CA VAL A 38 49.10 -30.45 3.56
C VAL A 38 47.62 -30.35 3.18
N LEU A 39 47.20 -29.25 2.55
CA LEU A 39 45.80 -29.03 2.17
C LEU A 39 45.31 -30.09 1.19
N ARG A 40 46.12 -30.40 0.16
CA ARG A 40 45.83 -31.47 -0.79
C ARG A 40 45.72 -32.83 -0.11
N PHE A 41 46.64 -33.15 0.80
CA PHE A 41 46.54 -34.41 1.54
C PHE A 41 45.27 -34.48 2.39
N TRP A 42 44.85 -33.39 3.02
CA TRP A 42 43.70 -33.44 3.92
C TRP A 42 42.36 -33.38 3.19
N PHE A 43 42.25 -32.57 2.13
CA PHE A 43 41.00 -32.27 1.45
C PHE A 43 40.83 -32.94 0.09
N GLU A 44 41.90 -33.45 -0.52
CA GLU A 44 41.85 -34.07 -1.84
C GLU A 44 42.18 -35.58 -1.70
N GLY A 45 41.19 -36.40 -2.06
CA GLY A 45 41.35 -37.85 -2.16
C GLY A 45 41.95 -38.26 -3.50
N ASP A 46 42.08 -39.56 -3.71
CA ASP A 46 42.41 -40.17 -5.01
C ASP A 46 41.24 -40.16 -6.02
N GLY A 47 40.14 -39.47 -5.69
CA GLY A 47 38.92 -39.41 -6.49
C GLY A 47 37.96 -40.60 -6.29
N THR A 48 38.35 -41.61 -5.51
CA THR A 48 37.55 -42.84 -5.28
C THR A 48 37.24 -43.11 -3.81
N SER A 49 38.01 -42.54 -2.90
CA SER A 49 37.89 -42.76 -1.45
C SER A 49 36.96 -41.76 -0.76
N ASP A 50 36.05 -42.25 0.08
CA ASP A 50 35.27 -41.43 1.00
C ASP A 50 36.19 -40.87 2.10
N LEU A 51 36.58 -39.60 1.94
CA LEU A 51 37.44 -38.88 2.88
C LEU A 51 36.85 -38.81 4.29
N TYR A 52 35.52 -38.87 4.43
CA TYR A 52 34.85 -38.84 5.72
C TYR A 52 35.24 -40.06 6.57
N ALA A 53 35.08 -41.27 6.04
CA ALA A 53 35.36 -42.51 6.75
C ALA A 53 36.85 -42.92 6.75
N THR A 54 37.65 -42.37 5.83
CA THR A 54 39.06 -42.77 5.63
C THR A 54 40.08 -41.77 6.15
N ARG A 55 39.71 -40.50 6.37
CA ARG A 55 40.62 -39.46 6.89
C ARG A 55 40.04 -38.61 8.02
N TRP A 56 38.83 -38.10 7.86
CA TRP A 56 38.29 -37.06 8.76
C TRP A 56 37.69 -37.61 10.06
N PHE A 57 36.96 -38.71 9.99
CA PHE A 57 36.26 -39.33 11.12
C PHE A 57 36.44 -40.85 11.10
N VAL A 58 37.71 -41.27 11.09
CA VAL A 58 38.07 -42.70 11.01
C VAL A 58 37.73 -43.41 12.34
N PRO A 59 37.06 -44.58 12.30
CA PRO A 59 36.70 -45.32 13.51
C PRO A 59 37.92 -45.66 14.38
N PRO A 60 37.86 -45.44 15.71
CA PRO A 60 38.93 -45.82 16.65
C PRO A 60 39.30 -47.30 16.55
N GLY A 61 40.59 -47.60 16.55
CA GLY A 61 41.11 -48.98 16.52
C GLY A 61 41.00 -49.70 15.16
N SER A 62 40.55 -49.02 14.10
CA SER A 62 40.46 -49.62 12.77
C SER A 62 41.83 -49.73 12.07
N ALA A 63 41.98 -50.72 11.18
CA ALA A 63 43.18 -50.84 10.33
C ALA A 63 43.37 -49.63 9.39
N ALA A 64 42.30 -48.88 9.08
CA ALA A 64 42.39 -47.63 8.36
C ALA A 64 43.05 -46.53 9.21
N LEU A 65 42.71 -46.45 10.50
CA LEU A 65 43.30 -45.48 11.42
C LEU A 65 44.82 -45.70 11.59
N HIS A 66 45.23 -46.94 11.80
CA HIS A 66 46.65 -47.28 11.94
C HIS A 66 47.46 -46.91 10.69
N ARG A 67 46.94 -47.22 9.50
CA ARG A 67 47.57 -46.83 8.23
C ARG A 67 47.67 -45.32 8.08
N LEU A 68 46.62 -44.58 8.47
CA LEU A 68 46.61 -43.12 8.42
C LEU A 68 47.64 -42.52 9.39
N ASP A 69 47.75 -43.05 10.61
CA ASP A 69 48.75 -42.58 11.59
C ASP A 69 50.18 -42.79 11.08
N GLU A 70 50.46 -43.95 10.49
CA GLU A 70 51.76 -44.25 9.86
C GLU A 70 52.05 -43.32 8.68
N GLU A 71 51.07 -43.11 7.79
CA GLU A 71 51.21 -42.23 6.64
C GLU A 71 51.45 -40.77 7.07
N VAL A 72 50.71 -40.27 8.06
CA VAL A 72 50.89 -38.91 8.60
C VAL A 72 52.26 -38.76 9.24
N ARG A 73 52.72 -39.74 10.03
CA ARG A 73 54.05 -39.70 10.65
C ARG A 73 55.16 -39.71 9.60
N ALA A 74 55.06 -40.59 8.61
CA ALA A 74 56.06 -40.72 7.55
C ALA A 74 56.14 -39.47 6.66
N ARG A 75 54.98 -38.91 6.29
CA ARG A 75 54.89 -37.82 5.31
C ARG A 75 55.00 -36.43 5.92
N PHE A 76 54.47 -36.22 7.11
CA PHE A 76 54.35 -34.90 7.73
C PHE A 76 55.08 -34.76 9.07
N GLY A 77 55.65 -35.82 9.64
CA GLY A 77 56.34 -35.73 10.94
C GLY A 77 57.43 -34.67 10.99
N ALA A 78 58.26 -34.55 9.95
CA ALA A 78 59.29 -33.52 9.87
C ALA A 78 58.70 -32.10 9.77
N THR A 79 57.63 -31.93 8.97
CA THR A 79 56.93 -30.65 8.80
C THR A 79 56.20 -30.23 10.08
N LEU A 80 55.55 -31.17 10.77
CA LEU A 80 54.92 -30.98 12.06
C LEU A 80 55.95 -30.53 13.11
N GLY A 81 57.11 -31.18 13.19
CA GLY A 81 58.17 -30.76 14.11
C GLY A 81 58.66 -29.32 13.85
N ARG A 82 58.71 -28.88 12.58
CA ARG A 82 59.02 -27.48 12.23
C ARG A 82 57.90 -26.53 12.64
N ALA A 83 56.63 -26.92 12.44
CA ALA A 83 55.47 -26.16 12.91
C ALA A 83 55.51 -25.98 14.43
N GLU A 84 55.79 -27.05 15.18
CA GLU A 84 55.90 -27.10 16.64
C GLU A 84 56.96 -26.16 17.21
N ARG A 85 58.07 -25.93 16.48
CA ARG A 85 59.11 -24.96 16.84
C ARG A 85 58.84 -23.53 16.37
N GLY A 86 57.73 -23.28 15.67
CA GLY A 86 57.36 -21.96 15.15
C GLY A 86 58.06 -21.58 13.84
N GLU A 87 58.84 -22.48 13.25
CA GLU A 87 59.59 -22.20 12.01
C GLU A 87 58.68 -21.97 10.79
N LEU A 88 57.41 -22.40 10.88
CA LEU A 88 56.40 -22.28 9.81
C LEU A 88 55.38 -21.16 10.05
N ASP A 89 55.55 -20.30 11.08
CA ASP A 89 54.57 -19.26 11.43
C ASP A 89 54.31 -18.25 10.28
N HIS A 90 55.25 -18.12 9.34
CA HIS A 90 55.10 -17.33 8.13
C HIS A 90 53.97 -17.82 7.21
N TRP A 91 53.58 -19.11 7.27
CA TRP A 91 52.41 -19.63 6.53
C TRP A 91 51.10 -18.94 6.94
N ALA A 92 51.01 -18.42 8.17
CA ALA A 92 49.85 -17.67 8.66
C ALA A 92 49.70 -16.26 8.02
N ALA A 93 50.52 -15.92 7.02
CA ALA A 93 50.38 -14.73 6.20
C ALA A 93 49.24 -14.82 5.17
N SER A 94 48.77 -16.03 4.82
CA SER A 94 47.66 -16.25 3.88
C SER A 94 46.56 -17.11 4.50
N ALA A 95 45.34 -17.04 3.94
CA ALA A 95 44.21 -17.85 4.41
C ALA A 95 44.49 -19.36 4.32
N ARG A 96 45.06 -19.79 3.19
CA ARG A 96 45.38 -21.20 2.91
C ARG A 96 46.53 -21.71 3.76
N GLY A 97 47.62 -20.96 3.88
CA GLY A 97 48.75 -21.32 4.73
C GLY A 97 48.36 -21.35 6.23
N CYS A 98 47.50 -20.43 6.66
CA CYS A 98 46.97 -20.43 8.03
C CYS A 98 46.11 -21.68 8.29
N LEU A 99 45.24 -22.07 7.36
CA LEU A 99 44.45 -23.31 7.44
C LEU A 99 45.35 -24.57 7.47
N ALA A 100 46.42 -24.59 6.67
CA ALA A 100 47.36 -25.71 6.66
C ALA A 100 48.09 -25.86 8.02
N LEU A 101 48.47 -24.75 8.65
CA LEU A 101 49.03 -24.78 10.01
C LEU A 101 48.01 -25.25 11.05
N VAL A 102 46.76 -24.79 10.95
CA VAL A 102 45.66 -25.27 11.80
C VAL A 102 45.52 -26.79 11.66
N LEU A 103 45.51 -27.33 10.45
CA LEU A 103 45.44 -28.77 10.22
C LEU A 103 46.65 -29.53 10.76
N LEU A 104 47.86 -29.03 10.54
CA LEU A 104 49.08 -29.64 11.05
C LEU A 104 49.04 -29.78 12.57
N LEU A 105 48.70 -28.70 13.26
CA LEU A 105 48.75 -28.62 14.71
C LEU A 105 47.49 -29.20 15.39
N ASP A 106 46.33 -29.22 14.74
CA ASP A 106 45.08 -29.75 15.33
C ASP A 106 44.81 -31.21 14.93
N GLN A 107 44.78 -31.52 13.62
CA GLN A 107 44.34 -32.83 13.14
C GLN A 107 45.51 -33.79 12.92
N LEU A 108 46.54 -33.38 12.17
CA LEU A 108 47.67 -34.26 11.84
C LEU A 108 48.53 -34.55 13.06
N SER A 109 48.66 -33.61 14.00
CA SER A 109 49.37 -33.81 15.26
C SER A 109 48.80 -34.96 16.10
N ARG A 110 47.46 -35.12 16.11
CA ARG A 110 46.77 -36.21 16.83
C ARG A 110 47.05 -37.58 16.23
N HIS A 111 47.29 -37.65 14.93
CA HIS A 111 47.72 -38.87 14.23
C HIS A 111 49.20 -39.17 14.48
N ALA A 112 50.05 -38.14 14.39
CA ALA A 112 51.50 -38.28 14.58
C ALA A 112 51.87 -38.67 16.03
N HIS A 113 51.24 -38.01 17.01
CA HIS A 113 51.50 -38.11 18.45
C HIS A 113 50.45 -38.94 19.20
N ARG A 114 49.75 -39.86 18.52
CA ARG A 114 48.75 -40.71 19.18
C ARG A 114 49.38 -41.45 20.37
N GLY A 115 48.88 -41.17 21.57
CA GLY A 115 49.40 -41.72 22.84
C GLY A 115 50.20 -40.71 23.68
N ASP A 116 50.56 -39.55 23.12
CA ASP A 116 51.19 -38.42 23.83
C ASP A 116 50.21 -37.25 23.97
N GLY A 117 49.44 -37.27 25.06
CA GLY A 117 48.46 -36.21 25.34
C GLY A 117 49.09 -34.85 25.62
N GLY A 118 50.36 -34.80 26.04
CA GLY A 118 51.06 -33.54 26.32
C GLY A 118 51.40 -32.79 25.04
N ALA A 119 51.94 -33.49 24.04
CA ALA A 119 52.23 -32.93 22.73
C ALA A 119 50.96 -32.47 22.00
N VAL A 120 49.86 -33.24 22.08
CA VAL A 120 48.57 -32.87 21.48
C VAL A 120 48.01 -31.60 22.14
N LEU A 121 48.03 -31.50 23.47
CA LEU A 121 47.51 -30.33 24.19
C LEU A 121 48.30 -29.04 23.87
N ALA A 122 49.63 -29.15 23.76
CA ALA A 122 50.47 -28.01 23.38
C ALA A 122 50.17 -27.52 21.96
N ASN A 123 49.91 -28.45 21.04
CA ASN A 123 49.57 -28.13 19.66
C ASN A 123 48.15 -27.57 19.53
N ASP A 124 47.18 -28.06 20.29
CA ASP A 124 45.80 -27.55 20.34
C ASP A 124 45.76 -26.06 20.73
N ALA A 125 46.54 -25.67 21.73
CA ALA A 125 46.63 -24.27 22.17
C ALA A 125 47.12 -23.36 21.04
N ARG A 126 48.09 -23.82 20.22
CA ARG A 126 48.60 -23.05 19.07
C ARG A 126 47.63 -23.06 17.89
N ALA A 127 46.98 -24.19 17.62
CA ALA A 127 45.96 -24.29 16.59
C ALA A 127 44.77 -23.36 16.88
N LEU A 128 44.39 -23.21 18.15
CA LEU A 128 43.34 -22.30 18.58
C LEU A 128 43.68 -20.83 18.24
N VAL A 129 44.89 -20.37 18.57
CA VAL A 129 45.34 -19.01 18.25
C VAL A 129 45.31 -18.74 16.74
N LEU A 130 45.70 -19.73 15.93
CA LEU A 130 45.67 -19.63 14.47
C LEU A 130 44.23 -19.60 13.93
N ALA A 131 43.34 -20.42 14.48
CA ALA A 131 41.92 -20.41 14.13
C ALA A 131 41.27 -19.07 14.46
N GLU A 132 41.47 -18.55 15.67
CA GLU A 132 40.97 -17.22 16.08
C GLU A 132 41.52 -16.11 15.18
N ARG A 133 42.79 -16.19 14.77
CA ARG A 133 43.40 -15.26 13.80
C ARG A 133 42.75 -15.33 12.42
N LEU A 134 42.46 -16.54 11.92
CA LEU A 134 41.77 -16.76 10.66
C LEU A 134 40.37 -16.14 10.69
N LEU A 135 39.65 -16.31 11.81
CA LEU A 135 38.33 -15.72 12.03
C LEU A 135 38.39 -14.20 12.08
N ALA A 136 39.30 -13.62 12.86
CA ALA A 136 39.47 -12.17 13.01
C ALA A 136 39.79 -11.45 11.69
N ARG A 137 40.45 -12.13 10.75
CA ARG A 137 40.73 -11.59 9.40
C ARG A 137 39.61 -11.79 8.38
N GLY A 138 38.50 -12.42 8.77
CA GLY A 138 37.38 -12.70 7.87
C GLY A 138 37.67 -13.78 6.82
N TRP A 139 38.80 -14.49 6.92
CA TRP A 139 39.23 -15.46 5.90
C TRP A 139 38.33 -16.69 5.81
N HIS A 140 37.56 -16.98 6.85
CA HIS A 140 36.56 -18.06 6.87
C HIS A 140 35.48 -17.92 5.79
N THR A 141 35.20 -16.69 5.32
CA THR A 141 34.23 -16.43 4.25
C THR A 141 34.67 -16.97 2.88
N GLN A 142 35.96 -17.24 2.71
CA GLN A 142 36.56 -17.72 1.46
C GLN A 142 36.75 -19.24 1.44
N LEU A 143 36.41 -19.94 2.53
CA LEU A 143 36.64 -21.37 2.70
C LEU A 143 35.49 -22.24 2.17
N ARG A 144 35.85 -23.41 1.62
CA ARG A 144 34.90 -24.47 1.28
C ARG A 144 34.29 -25.07 2.56
N ALA A 145 33.19 -25.82 2.42
CA ALA A 145 32.46 -26.35 3.58
C ALA A 145 33.35 -27.22 4.49
N ALA A 146 34.10 -28.16 3.92
CA ALA A 146 35.05 -28.98 4.67
C ALA A 146 36.16 -28.14 5.29
N GLU A 147 36.73 -27.19 4.55
CA GLU A 147 37.78 -26.29 5.03
C GLU A 147 37.33 -25.45 6.23
N LEU A 148 36.09 -24.94 6.20
CA LEU A 148 35.49 -24.20 7.31
C LEU A 148 35.33 -25.08 8.55
N VAL A 149 34.85 -26.32 8.39
CA VAL A 149 34.70 -27.27 9.52
C VAL A 149 36.03 -27.47 10.23
N PHE A 150 37.09 -27.71 9.48
CA PHE A 150 38.43 -27.94 10.05
C PHE A 150 39.11 -26.66 10.54
N ALA A 151 38.82 -25.50 9.96
CA ALA A 151 39.24 -24.21 10.51
C ALA A 151 38.62 -23.95 11.90
N LEU A 152 37.43 -24.50 12.16
CA LEU A 152 36.69 -24.35 13.42
C LEU A 152 36.93 -25.49 14.43
N MET A 153 37.57 -26.60 14.04
CA MET A 153 37.84 -27.73 14.94
C MET A 153 38.61 -27.36 16.23
N PRO A 154 39.60 -26.44 16.22
CA PRO A 154 40.27 -26.02 17.45
C PRO A 154 39.32 -25.41 18.49
N LEU A 155 38.26 -24.71 18.08
CA LEU A 155 37.26 -24.14 18.99
C LEU A 155 36.46 -25.23 19.71
N ARG A 156 36.29 -26.39 19.08
CA ARG A 156 35.63 -27.57 19.66
C ARG A 156 36.55 -28.34 20.60
N HIS A 157 37.86 -28.35 20.31
CA HIS A 157 38.86 -29.01 21.15
C HIS A 157 39.25 -28.18 22.38
N SER A 158 39.01 -26.86 22.36
CA SER A 158 39.16 -25.95 23.51
C SER A 158 37.85 -25.19 23.82
N PRO A 159 36.78 -25.90 24.23
CA PRO A 159 35.43 -25.35 24.25
C PRO A 159 35.19 -24.35 25.39
N THR A 160 34.60 -23.22 25.03
CA THR A 160 33.84 -22.32 25.93
C THR A 160 32.46 -22.11 25.32
N ALA A 161 31.47 -21.69 26.11
CA ALA A 161 30.12 -21.41 25.59
C ALA A 161 30.16 -20.44 24.39
N GLU A 162 30.89 -19.34 24.55
CA GLU A 162 31.11 -18.32 23.50
C GLU A 162 31.71 -18.90 22.21
N ARG A 163 32.74 -19.76 22.32
CA ARG A 163 33.38 -20.38 21.14
C ARG A 163 32.47 -21.37 20.42
N LEU A 164 31.69 -22.14 21.18
CA LEU A 164 30.75 -23.09 20.60
C LEU A 164 29.58 -22.37 19.91
N GLU A 165 29.05 -21.31 20.52
CA GLU A 165 28.06 -20.42 19.90
C GLU A 165 28.61 -19.79 18.62
N GLN A 166 29.84 -19.25 18.65
CA GLN A 166 30.49 -18.70 17.47
C GLN A 166 30.64 -19.73 16.34
N ALA A 167 31.03 -20.97 16.67
CA ALA A 167 31.13 -22.05 15.68
C ALA A 167 29.75 -22.42 15.09
N MET A 168 28.70 -22.46 15.92
CA MET A 168 27.33 -22.71 15.47
C MET A 168 26.80 -21.59 14.57
N ASP A 169 27.06 -20.33 14.92
CA ASP A 169 26.62 -19.18 14.13
C ASP A 169 27.30 -19.14 12.76
N LEU A 170 28.62 -19.34 12.72
CA LEU A 170 29.39 -19.34 11.48
C LEU A 170 28.98 -20.50 10.55
N THR A 171 28.79 -21.70 11.11
CA THR A 171 28.32 -22.86 10.32
C THR A 171 26.87 -22.69 9.87
N GLY A 172 25.99 -22.14 10.71
CA GLY A 172 24.61 -21.80 10.34
C GLY A 172 24.53 -20.74 9.24
N ALA A 173 25.35 -19.69 9.31
CA ALA A 173 25.45 -18.69 8.25
C ALA A 173 25.94 -19.30 6.93
N ALA A 174 26.97 -20.14 7.01
CA ALA A 174 27.54 -20.86 5.87
C ALA A 174 26.54 -21.84 5.22
N LEU A 175 25.64 -22.46 5.98
CA LEU A 175 24.55 -23.30 5.48
C LEU A 175 23.50 -22.46 4.74
N ARG A 176 23.02 -21.37 5.34
CA ARG A 176 22.03 -20.48 4.72
C ARG A 176 22.50 -19.92 3.37
N THR A 177 23.77 -19.50 3.28
CA THR A 177 24.35 -19.02 2.01
C THR A 177 24.33 -20.11 0.95
N ARG A 178 24.73 -21.34 1.30
CA ARG A 178 24.77 -22.48 0.37
C ARG A 178 23.38 -22.95 -0.05
N GLU A 179 22.40 -22.91 0.85
CA GLU A 179 21.00 -23.17 0.51
C GLU A 179 20.46 -22.15 -0.52
N ALA A 180 20.81 -20.87 -0.35
CA ALA A 180 20.43 -19.82 -1.32
C ALA A 180 21.12 -19.99 -2.69
N GLU A 181 22.40 -20.38 -2.70
CA GLU A 181 23.14 -20.72 -3.93
C GLU A 181 22.52 -21.94 -4.61
N ALA A 182 22.24 -23.02 -3.87
CA ALA A 182 21.60 -24.22 -4.38
C ALA A 182 20.20 -23.93 -4.95
N ALA A 183 19.40 -23.10 -4.27
CA ALA A 183 18.12 -22.65 -4.78
C ALA A 183 18.26 -21.85 -6.09
N THR A 184 19.32 -21.04 -6.23
CA THR A 184 19.62 -20.29 -7.46
C THR A 184 20.00 -21.22 -8.61
N LEU A 185 20.87 -22.19 -8.35
CA LEU A 185 21.23 -23.22 -9.34
C LEU A 185 20.02 -24.08 -9.74
N ALA A 186 19.17 -24.45 -8.79
CA ALA A 186 17.94 -25.19 -9.06
C ALA A 186 16.96 -24.40 -9.93
N ARG A 187 16.80 -23.09 -9.68
CA ARG A 187 16.01 -22.18 -10.53
C ARG A 187 16.56 -22.11 -11.95
N PHE A 188 17.88 -21.92 -12.10
CA PHE A 188 18.53 -21.85 -13.42
C PHE A 188 18.40 -23.18 -14.18
N ARG A 189 18.64 -24.31 -13.51
CA ARG A 189 18.46 -25.64 -14.08
C ARG A 189 17.03 -25.84 -14.56
N ARG A 190 16.03 -25.52 -13.74
CA ARG A 190 14.60 -25.63 -14.11
C ARG A 190 14.26 -24.76 -15.32
N ALA A 191 14.72 -23.51 -15.35
CA ALA A 191 14.51 -22.62 -16.50
C ALA A 191 15.15 -23.17 -17.78
N THR A 192 16.32 -23.80 -17.65
CA THR A 192 17.03 -24.44 -18.75
C THR A 192 16.31 -25.71 -19.22
N GLU A 193 15.82 -26.55 -18.31
CA GLU A 193 15.03 -27.75 -18.63
C GLU A 193 13.74 -27.40 -19.36
N LEU A 194 13.01 -26.39 -18.90
CA LEU A 194 11.81 -25.88 -19.60
C LEU A 194 12.15 -25.36 -21.00
N ARG A 195 13.29 -24.69 -21.16
CA ARG A 195 13.76 -24.22 -22.47
C ARG A 195 14.14 -25.37 -23.38
N LEU A 196 14.78 -26.40 -22.83
CA LEU A 196 15.16 -27.62 -23.54
C LEU A 196 13.93 -28.39 -24.03
N GLN A 197 12.91 -28.56 -23.19
CA GLN A 197 11.63 -29.19 -23.53
C GLN A 197 10.90 -28.45 -24.67
N HIS A 198 10.87 -27.11 -24.62
CA HIS A 198 10.32 -26.29 -25.71
C HIS A 198 11.08 -26.45 -27.03
N LEU A 199 12.40 -26.61 -26.99
CA LEU A 199 13.23 -26.78 -28.19
C LEU A 199 13.16 -28.22 -28.75
N GLN A 200 12.92 -29.21 -27.90
CA GLN A 200 12.82 -30.63 -28.27
C GLN A 200 11.44 -31.04 -28.79
N GLY A 201 10.45 -30.12 -28.80
CA GLY A 201 9.13 -30.36 -29.39
C GLY A 201 8.12 -31.11 -28.49
N ASP A 202 8.49 -31.42 -27.24
CA ASP A 202 7.63 -32.08 -26.25
C ASP A 202 6.89 -31.09 -25.32
N GLY A 203 7.07 -29.78 -25.50
CA GLY A 203 6.27 -28.78 -24.79
C GLY A 203 4.86 -28.70 -25.36
N ASP A 204 3.84 -29.04 -24.55
CA ASP A 204 2.44 -28.81 -24.89
C ASP A 204 2.24 -27.33 -25.27
N PRO A 205 1.79 -27.01 -26.49
CA PRO A 205 1.41 -25.65 -26.89
C PRO A 205 0.33 -25.03 -25.98
N HIS A 206 -0.33 -25.85 -25.16
CA HIS A 206 -1.34 -25.49 -24.17
C HIS A 206 -0.83 -25.54 -22.72
N ASP A 207 0.48 -25.62 -22.46
CA ASP A 207 1.04 -25.44 -21.11
C ASP A 207 0.94 -23.97 -20.66
N ILE A 208 -0.26 -23.65 -20.16
CA ILE A 208 -0.64 -22.34 -19.63
C ILE A 208 -0.07 -22.11 -18.22
N LEU A 209 0.35 -23.17 -17.53
CA LEU A 209 0.83 -23.11 -16.16
C LEU A 209 2.34 -22.87 -16.13
N GLU A 210 2.83 -22.12 -15.14
CA GLU A 210 4.25 -22.20 -14.78
C GLU A 210 4.53 -23.40 -13.86
N ARG A 211 3.48 -24.02 -13.32
CA ARG A 211 3.58 -25.14 -12.38
C ARG A 211 2.33 -26.03 -12.40
N ASP A 212 2.52 -27.35 -12.49
CA ASP A 212 1.45 -28.34 -12.54
C ASP A 212 0.88 -28.69 -11.14
N ASP A 213 -0.42 -28.96 -11.08
CA ASP A 213 -1.18 -29.32 -9.86
C ASP A 213 -0.67 -30.61 -9.21
N ARG A 214 -0.04 -31.50 -9.99
CA ARG A 214 0.46 -32.81 -9.54
C ARG A 214 1.70 -32.71 -8.64
N GLU A 215 2.42 -31.58 -8.64
CA GLU A 215 3.61 -31.34 -7.81
C GLU A 215 3.29 -30.73 -6.42
N ALA A 216 2.01 -30.50 -6.09
CA ALA A 216 1.55 -29.83 -4.86
C ALA A 216 1.71 -30.66 -3.54
N ALA A 217 2.45 -31.76 -3.59
CA ALA A 217 2.74 -32.65 -2.46
C ALA A 217 4.03 -32.26 -1.70
N LEU A 218 4.36 -30.96 -1.63
CA LEU A 218 5.40 -30.46 -0.73
C LEU A 218 4.81 -30.21 0.67
N ASP A 219 5.66 -30.28 1.68
CA ASP A 219 5.30 -30.12 3.09
C ASP A 219 4.40 -28.89 3.32
N GLN A 220 3.13 -29.15 3.56
CA GLN A 220 2.13 -28.12 3.77
C GLN A 220 2.09 -27.65 5.24
N THR A 221 2.81 -28.34 6.15
CA THR A 221 2.79 -28.10 7.60
C THR A 221 3.62 -26.89 8.01
N GLY A 222 3.26 -25.71 7.48
CA GLY A 222 3.96 -24.46 7.81
C GLY A 222 3.34 -23.21 7.17
N ALA A 223 2.54 -23.39 6.12
CA ALA A 223 1.99 -22.29 5.31
C ALA A 223 1.19 -21.25 6.09
N ALA A 224 0.54 -21.64 7.21
CA ALA A 224 -0.22 -20.74 8.08
C ALA A 224 0.64 -19.98 9.10
N SER A 225 1.91 -20.38 9.26
CA SER A 225 2.87 -19.81 10.21
C SER A 225 3.90 -18.89 9.54
N GLU A 226 3.84 -18.77 8.21
CA GLU A 226 4.70 -17.87 7.42
C GLU A 226 4.38 -16.38 7.68
N PRO A 227 5.37 -15.47 7.55
CA PRO A 227 5.18 -14.03 7.71
C PRO A 227 4.07 -13.44 6.83
N LEU A 228 3.88 -14.01 5.62
CA LEU A 228 2.80 -13.62 4.71
C LEU A 228 1.43 -13.94 5.30
N ALA A 229 1.25 -15.17 5.78
CA ALA A 229 0.00 -15.62 6.37
C ALA A 229 -0.31 -14.84 7.65
N ALA A 230 0.69 -14.58 8.50
CA ALA A 230 0.53 -13.73 9.67
C ALA A 230 0.08 -12.29 9.31
N THR A 231 0.60 -11.74 8.21
CA THR A 231 0.18 -10.41 7.75
C THR A 231 -1.26 -10.39 7.25
N VAL A 232 -1.65 -11.40 6.46
CA VAL A 232 -3.04 -11.53 5.97
C VAL A 232 -3.99 -11.75 7.14
N GLU A 233 -3.63 -12.62 8.09
CA GLU A 233 -4.42 -12.89 9.29
C GLU A 233 -4.62 -11.63 10.15
N ARG A 234 -3.53 -10.89 10.42
CA ARG A 234 -3.60 -9.60 11.12
C ARG A 234 -4.48 -8.62 10.36
N PHE A 235 -4.31 -8.49 9.05
CA PHE A 235 -5.15 -7.62 8.23
C PHE A 235 -6.64 -7.97 8.38
N LEU A 236 -7.02 -9.25 8.28
CA LEU A 236 -8.40 -9.71 8.43
C LEU A 236 -8.99 -9.46 9.82
N ARG A 237 -8.14 -9.44 10.85
CA ARG A 237 -8.49 -9.10 12.23
C ARG A 237 -8.70 -7.60 12.39
N ASP A 238 -7.80 -6.78 11.85
CA ASP A 238 -7.79 -5.33 12.05
C ASP A 238 -8.82 -4.61 11.15
N THR A 239 -9.02 -5.08 9.92
CA THR A 239 -10.06 -4.53 9.03
C THR A 239 -11.48 -4.93 9.40
N ALA A 240 -11.66 -5.78 10.41
CA ALA A 240 -12.95 -6.02 11.07
C ALA A 240 -13.49 -4.78 11.81
N PHE A 241 -12.71 -3.69 11.91
CA PHE A 241 -13.06 -2.44 12.60
C PHE A 241 -13.27 -1.22 11.69
N CYS A 242 -13.20 -1.35 10.37
CA CYS A 242 -13.52 -0.23 9.49
C CYS A 242 -15.04 -0.09 9.37
N ASP A 243 -15.61 1.12 9.40
CA ASP A 243 -17.02 1.37 9.05
C ASP A 243 -17.21 1.55 7.54
N ALA A 244 -18.46 1.61 7.08
CA ALA A 244 -18.86 1.70 5.66
C ALA A 244 -18.24 2.90 4.90
N ASP A 245 -17.69 3.88 5.60
CA ASP A 245 -17.13 5.12 5.03
C ASP A 245 -15.64 5.04 4.64
N GLY A 246 -14.96 3.91 4.90
CA GLY A 246 -13.63 3.63 4.33
C GLY A 246 -12.47 4.41 4.94
N THR A 247 -12.60 4.94 6.16
CA THR A 247 -11.49 5.54 6.91
C THR A 247 -10.63 4.43 7.52
N PRO A 248 -9.30 4.39 7.28
CA PRO A 248 -8.43 3.40 7.91
C PRO A 248 -8.26 3.69 9.42
N PRO A 249 -8.13 2.66 10.27
CA PRO A 249 -7.70 2.87 11.66
C PRO A 249 -6.25 3.38 11.69
N PRO A 250 -5.89 4.23 12.67
CA PRO A 250 -4.52 4.70 12.82
C PRO A 250 -3.57 3.51 13.01
N PRO A 251 -2.32 3.58 12.49
CA PRO A 251 -1.35 2.51 12.70
C PRO A 251 -1.09 2.31 14.20
N PRO A 252 -0.82 1.07 14.66
CA PRO A 252 -0.48 0.84 16.05
C PRO A 252 0.79 1.62 16.42
N PRO A 253 0.90 2.13 17.66
CA PRO A 253 2.12 2.79 18.10
C PRO A 253 3.30 1.81 17.92
N SER A 254 4.32 2.26 17.21
CA SER A 254 5.58 1.55 17.04
C SER A 254 6.08 1.08 18.40
N ALA A 255 6.40 -0.21 18.51
CA ALA A 255 7.10 -0.76 19.67
C ALA A 255 8.32 0.13 19.94
N GLN A 256 8.28 0.89 21.03
CA GLN A 256 9.41 1.64 21.52
C GLN A 256 10.48 0.63 21.90
N THR A 257 11.57 0.61 21.13
CA THR A 257 12.84 0.10 21.62
C THR A 257 13.27 1.04 22.74
N ASP A 258 13.32 0.47 23.94
CA ASP A 258 13.83 1.08 25.14
C ASP A 258 15.32 1.40 24.95
N SER A 259 15.64 2.68 24.81
CA SER A 259 17.00 3.18 25.02
C SER A 259 16.88 4.61 25.53
N GLY A 260 17.16 4.77 26.82
CA GLY A 260 17.01 6.03 27.52
C GLY A 260 17.88 7.15 26.95
N ASP A 261 17.35 8.36 27.00
CA ASP A 261 18.07 9.45 27.64
C ASP A 261 17.12 10.58 28.07
N ARG A 262 17.41 11.11 29.26
CA ARG A 262 16.66 12.15 29.97
C ARG A 262 16.98 13.53 29.38
N VAL A 263 15.97 14.32 29.01
CA VAL A 263 16.01 15.79 29.13
C VAL A 263 14.60 16.38 29.40
N VAL A 264 14.34 16.64 30.69
CA VAL A 264 13.74 17.84 31.35
C VAL A 264 13.33 18.98 30.36
N SER A 265 12.18 19.65 30.31
CA SER A 265 11.16 20.08 31.30
C SER A 265 10.02 20.87 30.64
N ALA A 266 8.93 21.06 31.43
CA ALA A 266 7.96 22.17 31.46
C ALA A 266 6.96 22.28 30.30
N ALA A 267 5.63 22.44 30.49
CA ALA A 267 4.90 22.98 31.63
C ALA A 267 3.44 22.44 31.74
N LYS A 268 3.00 22.26 33.00
CA LYS A 268 1.69 22.58 33.63
C LYS A 268 0.67 23.31 32.72
N ARG A 269 -0.66 23.14 32.78
CA ARG A 269 -1.60 22.58 33.78
C ARG A 269 -3.00 22.58 33.13
N CYS A 270 -3.89 21.66 33.53
CA CYS A 270 -5.26 21.91 34.04
C CYS A 270 -6.13 20.66 33.89
N GLU A 271 -6.28 19.95 35.00
CA GLU A 271 -7.31 18.94 35.24
C GLU A 271 -8.66 19.63 35.50
N ALA A 272 -9.74 19.04 34.99
CA ALA A 272 -11.09 19.22 35.49
C ALA A 272 -11.87 17.90 35.35
N GLU A 273 -12.05 17.24 36.50
CA GLU A 273 -13.15 16.37 36.96
C GLU A 273 -14.02 15.62 35.94
N ARG A 274 -14.04 14.28 36.05
CA ARG A 274 -15.16 13.42 35.61
C ARG A 274 -15.71 12.63 36.82
N PRO A 275 -17.04 12.48 36.95
CA PRO A 275 -17.63 11.67 38.00
C PRO A 275 -17.53 10.17 37.66
N ARG A 276 -17.37 9.35 38.71
CA ARG A 276 -17.38 7.89 38.68
C ARG A 276 -18.82 7.41 38.72
N ASP A 277 -19.26 6.69 37.69
CA ASP A 277 -20.45 5.82 37.76
C ASP A 277 -20.30 4.61 36.83
N GLY A 278 -20.63 3.42 37.36
CA GLY A 278 -21.17 2.30 36.57
C GLY A 278 -20.25 1.12 36.22
N ALA A 279 -20.04 0.19 37.15
CA ALA A 279 -19.47 -1.14 36.89
C ALA A 279 -20.39 -2.10 36.08
N GLY A 280 -21.46 -1.59 35.45
CA GLY A 280 -22.42 -2.36 34.65
C GLY A 280 -22.19 -2.32 33.13
N GLY A 281 -21.31 -1.44 32.62
CA GLY A 281 -21.06 -1.30 31.17
C GLY A 281 -20.21 -2.42 30.57
N ALA A 282 -19.22 -2.92 31.31
CA ALA A 282 -18.23 -3.88 30.78
C ALA A 282 -18.84 -5.23 30.36
N ALA A 283 -19.89 -5.70 31.03
CA ALA A 283 -20.56 -6.96 30.68
C ALA A 283 -21.49 -6.82 29.46
N ALA A 284 -22.14 -5.66 29.30
CA ALA A 284 -22.97 -5.36 28.15
C ALA A 284 -22.11 -5.11 26.89
N ASP A 285 -20.98 -4.44 27.04
CA ASP A 285 -20.01 -4.21 25.97
C ASP A 285 -19.34 -5.51 25.52
N ALA A 286 -19.05 -6.44 26.45
CA ALA A 286 -18.51 -7.75 26.13
C ALA A 286 -19.54 -8.62 25.36
N ALA A 287 -20.81 -8.62 25.78
CA ALA A 287 -21.87 -9.35 25.09
C ALA A 287 -22.19 -8.78 23.70
N ALA A 288 -22.17 -7.45 23.56
CA ALA A 288 -22.32 -6.78 22.27
C ALA A 288 -21.12 -7.06 21.33
N ALA A 289 -19.90 -7.08 21.87
CA ALA A 289 -18.71 -7.44 21.13
C ALA A 289 -18.72 -8.92 20.67
N ASP A 290 -19.22 -9.83 21.49
CA ASP A 290 -19.27 -11.27 21.16
C ASP A 290 -20.40 -11.60 20.17
N ALA A 291 -21.57 -10.95 20.28
CA ALA A 291 -22.64 -11.05 19.28
C ALA A 291 -22.22 -10.45 17.92
N THR A 292 -21.50 -9.33 17.96
CA THR A 292 -20.92 -8.70 16.77
C THR A 292 -19.81 -9.58 16.16
N ARG A 293 -19.05 -10.31 16.99
CA ARG A 293 -18.02 -11.26 16.53
C ARG A 293 -18.64 -12.50 15.88
N ALA A 294 -19.71 -13.05 16.47
CA ALA A 294 -20.45 -14.19 15.92
C ALA A 294 -21.08 -13.87 14.55
N ALA A 295 -21.68 -12.69 14.36
CA ALA A 295 -22.22 -12.26 13.07
C ALA A 295 -21.14 -12.06 11.98
N ARG A 296 -19.88 -11.84 12.37
CA ARG A 296 -18.73 -11.60 11.48
C ARG A 296 -17.97 -12.87 11.08
N ASP A 297 -18.21 -13.99 11.76
CA ASP A 297 -17.63 -15.28 11.41
C ASP A 297 -18.38 -15.96 10.24
N ASP A 298 -19.59 -15.48 9.93
CA ASP A 298 -20.42 -15.92 8.79
C ASP A 298 -20.16 -15.18 7.48
N GLU A 299 -19.41 -14.07 7.49
CA GLU A 299 -19.10 -13.29 6.28
C GLU A 299 -18.13 -14.02 5.35
N ALA A 300 -18.44 -14.08 4.06
CA ALA A 300 -17.56 -14.67 3.06
C ALA A 300 -16.37 -13.76 2.70
N LEU A 301 -15.18 -14.34 2.60
CA LEU A 301 -13.99 -13.70 2.04
C LEU A 301 -13.96 -13.96 0.53
N ILE A 302 -14.24 -12.92 -0.27
CA ILE A 302 -14.35 -13.03 -1.73
C ILE A 302 -13.05 -12.60 -2.39
N VAL A 303 -12.35 -13.50 -3.07
CA VAL A 303 -11.08 -13.21 -3.77
C VAL A 303 -11.32 -12.95 -5.25
N SER A 304 -10.73 -11.88 -5.79
CA SER A 304 -10.61 -11.67 -7.24
C SER A 304 -9.51 -12.59 -7.79
N LEU A 305 -9.91 -13.73 -8.34
CA LEU A 305 -9.02 -14.81 -8.79
C LEU A 305 -8.70 -14.65 -10.28
N SER A 306 -7.52 -14.11 -10.62
CA SER A 306 -7.09 -13.97 -12.02
C SER A 306 -6.34 -15.19 -12.55
N GLY A 307 -5.84 -16.05 -11.66
CA GLY A 307 -5.00 -17.20 -11.99
C GLY A 307 -3.50 -16.91 -12.07
N GLY A 308 -3.11 -15.64 -12.01
CA GLY A 308 -1.70 -15.27 -11.79
C GLY A 308 -1.26 -15.56 -10.34
N VAL A 309 0.06 -15.63 -10.14
CA VAL A 309 0.72 -15.99 -8.86
C VAL A 309 0.13 -15.23 -7.67
N ASP A 310 -0.07 -13.92 -7.83
CA ASP A 310 -0.59 -13.02 -6.80
C ASP A 310 -1.96 -13.46 -6.26
N SER A 311 -2.88 -13.77 -7.16
CA SER A 311 -4.25 -14.14 -6.79
C SER A 311 -4.33 -15.58 -6.25
N MET A 312 -3.51 -16.48 -6.78
CA MET A 312 -3.46 -17.88 -6.37
C MET A 312 -2.83 -18.04 -4.99
N VAL A 313 -1.75 -17.30 -4.72
CA VAL A 313 -1.11 -17.24 -3.39
C VAL A 313 -2.08 -16.67 -2.36
N LEU A 314 -2.78 -15.58 -2.67
CA LEU A 314 -3.79 -15.02 -1.76
C LEU A 314 -4.89 -16.02 -1.44
N ALA A 315 -5.47 -16.66 -2.47
CA ALA A 315 -6.51 -17.67 -2.30
C ALA A 315 -6.00 -18.85 -1.44
N HIS A 316 -4.78 -19.32 -1.70
CA HIS A 316 -4.16 -20.38 -0.91
C HIS A 316 -3.97 -19.97 0.55
N VAL A 317 -3.38 -18.80 0.83
CA VAL A 317 -3.18 -18.29 2.19
C VAL A 317 -4.51 -18.23 2.96
N LEU A 318 -5.58 -17.72 2.34
CA LEU A 318 -6.89 -17.64 2.96
C LEU A 318 -7.47 -19.03 3.30
N LEU A 319 -7.29 -20.01 2.42
CA LEU A 319 -7.69 -21.40 2.70
C LEU A 319 -6.92 -22.00 3.87
N ARG A 320 -5.62 -21.70 4.00
CA ARG A 320 -4.80 -22.16 5.14
C ARG A 320 -5.19 -21.50 6.46
N LEU A 321 -5.66 -20.26 6.41
CA LEU A 321 -6.11 -19.51 7.58
C LEU A 321 -7.57 -19.80 7.95
N GLN A 322 -8.33 -20.44 7.06
CA GLN A 322 -9.74 -20.74 7.26
C GLN A 322 -10.06 -21.42 8.61
N PRO A 323 -9.27 -22.39 9.10
CA PRO A 323 -9.50 -22.98 10.42
C PRO A 323 -9.40 -21.99 11.59
N ARG A 324 -8.64 -20.90 11.44
CA ARG A 324 -8.43 -19.87 12.48
C ARG A 324 -9.53 -18.82 12.52
N HIS A 325 -10.12 -18.47 11.38
CA HIS A 325 -11.12 -17.39 11.28
C HIS A 325 -12.55 -17.84 10.96
N ARG A 326 -12.78 -19.12 10.64
CA ARG A 326 -14.08 -19.75 10.32
C ARG A 326 -14.87 -19.19 9.13
N ARG A 327 -14.53 -18.01 8.61
CA ARG A 327 -15.10 -17.43 7.38
C ARG A 327 -14.93 -18.31 6.15
N ARG A 328 -15.97 -18.43 5.33
CA ARG A 328 -15.92 -19.14 4.04
C ARG A 328 -15.11 -18.36 3.00
N VAL A 329 -14.23 -19.03 2.27
CA VAL A 329 -13.52 -18.44 1.12
C VAL A 329 -14.34 -18.67 -0.15
N CYS A 330 -14.60 -17.60 -0.90
CA CYS A 330 -15.24 -17.62 -2.22
C CYS A 330 -14.34 -16.90 -3.23
N ALA A 331 -14.56 -17.14 -4.52
CA ALA A 331 -13.77 -16.53 -5.59
C ALA A 331 -14.66 -15.93 -6.69
N VAL A 332 -14.15 -14.90 -7.34
CA VAL A 332 -14.71 -14.31 -8.56
C VAL A 332 -13.60 -14.20 -9.61
N HIS A 333 -13.86 -14.76 -10.79
CA HIS A 333 -12.96 -14.70 -11.95
C HIS A 333 -13.66 -13.94 -13.08
N ILE A 334 -12.91 -13.08 -13.77
CA ILE A 334 -13.39 -12.35 -14.95
C ILE A 334 -12.54 -12.79 -16.12
N ASP A 335 -13.16 -13.49 -17.05
CA ASP A 335 -12.54 -13.90 -18.30
C ASP A 335 -12.80 -12.81 -19.35
N TYR A 336 -11.73 -12.14 -19.79
CA TYR A 336 -11.82 -11.05 -20.76
C TYR A 336 -11.81 -11.52 -22.23
N THR A 337 -11.74 -12.82 -22.50
CA THR A 337 -11.76 -13.44 -23.85
C THR A 337 -10.74 -12.86 -24.85
N ASN A 338 -9.69 -12.19 -24.35
CA ASN A 338 -8.70 -11.52 -25.19
C ASN A 338 -7.66 -12.47 -25.79
N ARG A 339 -7.51 -13.68 -25.22
CA ARG A 339 -6.49 -14.67 -25.58
C ARG A 339 -7.14 -16.02 -25.85
N ALA A 340 -6.57 -16.82 -26.74
CA ALA A 340 -7.06 -18.16 -27.02
C ALA A 340 -7.01 -19.06 -25.77
N GLU A 341 -6.01 -18.86 -24.90
CA GLU A 341 -5.86 -19.65 -23.66
C GLU A 341 -6.87 -19.30 -22.56
N SER A 342 -7.57 -18.16 -22.65
CA SER A 342 -8.40 -17.63 -21.55
C SER A 342 -9.51 -18.58 -21.09
N GLY A 343 -10.12 -19.32 -22.01
CA GLY A 343 -11.11 -20.35 -21.67
C GLY A 343 -10.50 -21.54 -20.92
N ALA A 344 -9.27 -21.94 -21.28
CA ALA A 344 -8.56 -23.02 -20.58
C ALA A 344 -8.14 -22.58 -19.17
N GLU A 345 -7.71 -21.32 -19.01
CA GLU A 345 -7.42 -20.71 -17.71
C GLU A 345 -8.66 -20.72 -16.80
N ALA A 346 -9.82 -20.27 -17.31
CA ALA A 346 -11.08 -20.27 -16.56
C ALA A 346 -11.49 -21.69 -16.14
N ALA A 347 -11.38 -22.67 -17.04
CA ALA A 347 -11.70 -24.07 -16.75
C ALA A 347 -10.76 -24.68 -15.69
N PHE A 348 -9.48 -24.33 -15.71
CA PHE A 348 -8.52 -24.73 -14.67
C PHE A 348 -8.92 -24.14 -13.31
N LEU A 349 -9.21 -22.85 -13.23
CA LEU A 349 -9.61 -22.20 -11.97
C LEU A 349 -10.89 -22.81 -11.40
N GLN A 350 -11.86 -23.16 -12.24
CA GLN A 350 -13.07 -23.88 -11.82
C GLN A 350 -12.73 -25.21 -11.17
N ARG A 351 -11.87 -26.03 -11.78
CA ARG A 351 -11.44 -27.32 -11.21
C ARG A 351 -10.66 -27.12 -9.91
N TRP A 352 -9.72 -26.18 -9.88
CA TRP A 352 -8.90 -25.88 -8.72
C TRP A 352 -9.73 -25.44 -7.52
N CYS A 353 -10.74 -24.59 -7.75
CA CYS A 353 -11.70 -24.13 -6.75
C CYS A 353 -12.62 -25.26 -6.27
N ALA A 354 -13.19 -26.05 -7.19
CA ALA A 354 -14.07 -27.16 -6.87
C ALA A 354 -13.39 -28.21 -5.98
N ALA A 355 -12.13 -28.56 -6.29
CA ALA A 355 -11.34 -29.51 -5.51
C ALA A 355 -11.06 -29.05 -4.07
N ARG A 356 -11.21 -27.75 -3.77
CA ARG A 356 -10.95 -27.13 -2.46
C ARG A 356 -12.21 -26.59 -1.79
N GLY A 357 -13.39 -26.88 -2.35
CA GLY A 357 -14.66 -26.40 -1.81
C GLY A 357 -14.84 -24.88 -1.86
N VAL A 358 -14.16 -24.19 -2.79
CA VAL A 358 -14.26 -22.73 -2.96
C VAL A 358 -15.34 -22.42 -4.00
N PRO A 359 -16.47 -21.78 -3.65
CA PRO A 359 -17.44 -21.33 -4.64
C PRO A 359 -16.82 -20.28 -5.57
N LEU A 360 -16.85 -20.53 -6.88
CA LEU A 360 -16.30 -19.62 -7.90
C LEU A 360 -17.41 -19.06 -8.78
N ARG A 361 -17.49 -17.73 -8.87
CA ARG A 361 -18.29 -17.03 -9.89
C ARG A 361 -17.40 -16.67 -11.07
N VAL A 362 -17.71 -17.17 -12.26
CA VAL A 362 -17.02 -16.77 -13.50
C VAL A 362 -17.87 -15.79 -14.28
N ARG A 363 -17.28 -14.68 -14.72
CA ARG A 363 -17.89 -13.71 -15.64
C ARG A 363 -17.05 -13.60 -16.90
N THR A 364 -17.54 -14.17 -17.99
CA THR A 364 -16.96 -14.05 -19.33
C THR A 364 -17.42 -12.76 -19.99
N VAL A 365 -16.49 -11.93 -20.47
CA VAL A 365 -16.74 -10.66 -21.16
C VAL A 365 -16.83 -10.93 -22.66
N GLU A 366 -18.01 -10.71 -23.23
CA GLU A 366 -18.29 -10.90 -24.67
C GLU A 366 -18.67 -9.57 -25.34
N GLU A 367 -19.01 -8.56 -24.53
CA GLU A 367 -19.54 -7.27 -24.99
C GLU A 367 -18.49 -6.38 -25.66
N VAL A 368 -17.21 -6.59 -25.33
CA VAL A 368 -16.10 -5.81 -25.89
C VAL A 368 -14.90 -6.70 -26.14
N ARG A 369 -14.20 -6.43 -27.25
CA ARG A 369 -12.98 -7.16 -27.62
C ARG A 369 -11.84 -6.20 -27.90
N ARG A 370 -10.67 -6.49 -27.32
CA ARG A 370 -9.48 -5.65 -27.47
C ARG A 370 -9.05 -5.63 -28.94
N GLY A 371 -8.82 -4.43 -29.48
CA GLY A 371 -8.44 -4.21 -30.89
C GLY A 371 -9.63 -4.06 -31.85
N ALA A 372 -10.82 -4.52 -31.48
CA ALA A 372 -12.05 -4.31 -32.27
C ALA A 372 -12.84 -3.09 -31.77
N THR A 373 -12.91 -2.90 -30.44
CA THR A 373 -13.54 -1.73 -29.81
C THR A 373 -12.52 -0.61 -29.62
N SER A 374 -12.97 0.65 -29.72
CA SER A 374 -12.12 1.80 -29.38
C SER A 374 -11.56 1.66 -27.96
N ARG A 375 -10.34 2.15 -27.73
CA ARG A 375 -9.64 1.93 -26.45
C ARG A 375 -10.41 2.51 -25.25
N ASP A 376 -10.91 3.73 -25.39
CA ASP A 376 -11.64 4.42 -24.32
C ASP A 376 -12.94 3.70 -23.95
N GLU A 377 -13.65 3.21 -24.96
CA GLU A 377 -14.88 2.44 -24.77
C GLU A 377 -14.60 1.06 -24.18
N TYR A 378 -13.55 0.37 -24.65
CA TYR A 378 -13.11 -0.90 -24.07
C TYR A 378 -12.78 -0.75 -22.59
N GLU A 379 -11.99 0.26 -22.20
CA GLU A 379 -11.63 0.52 -20.80
C GLU A 379 -12.86 0.88 -19.95
N LYS A 380 -13.80 1.66 -20.49
CA LYS A 380 -15.04 2.02 -19.81
C LYS A 380 -15.96 0.82 -19.57
N VAL A 381 -16.24 0.02 -20.61
CA VAL A 381 -17.14 -1.13 -20.53
C VAL A 381 -16.53 -2.26 -19.71
N SER A 382 -15.26 -2.61 -19.95
CA SER A 382 -14.56 -3.65 -19.18
C SER A 382 -14.46 -3.31 -17.68
N ARG A 383 -14.32 -2.01 -17.35
CA ARG A 383 -14.38 -1.54 -15.97
C ARG A 383 -15.77 -1.70 -15.38
N ALA A 384 -16.83 -1.31 -16.08
CA ALA A 384 -18.20 -1.47 -15.61
C ALA A 384 -18.54 -2.95 -15.35
N VAL A 385 -18.29 -3.82 -16.33
CA VAL A 385 -18.51 -5.27 -16.22
C VAL A 385 -17.77 -5.86 -15.03
N ARG A 386 -16.50 -5.49 -14.83
CA ARG A 386 -15.71 -5.97 -13.68
C ARG A 386 -16.33 -5.60 -12.34
N PHE A 387 -16.71 -4.35 -12.15
CA PHE A 387 -17.28 -3.90 -10.87
C PHE A 387 -18.70 -4.44 -10.64
N ASP A 388 -19.47 -4.65 -11.71
CA ASP A 388 -20.77 -5.31 -11.63
C ASP A 388 -20.63 -6.78 -11.22
N ALA A 389 -19.64 -7.49 -11.76
CA ALA A 389 -19.32 -8.86 -11.36
C ALA A 389 -18.96 -8.94 -9.87
N TYR A 390 -18.21 -7.96 -9.36
CA TYR A 390 -17.89 -7.87 -7.93
C TYR A 390 -19.13 -7.61 -7.06
N ARG A 391 -20.01 -6.68 -7.44
CA ARG A 391 -21.27 -6.42 -6.71
C ARG A 391 -22.15 -7.68 -6.67
N GLN A 392 -22.24 -8.39 -7.79
CA GLN A 392 -22.99 -9.65 -7.87
C GLN A 392 -22.37 -10.74 -7.00
N ALA A 393 -21.03 -10.85 -6.95
CA ALA A 393 -20.35 -11.82 -6.08
C ALA A 393 -20.57 -11.51 -4.60
N LEU A 394 -20.49 -10.23 -4.20
CA LEU A 394 -20.78 -9.78 -2.83
C LEU A 394 -22.22 -10.14 -2.40
N ALA A 395 -23.20 -9.85 -3.26
CA ALA A 395 -24.60 -10.17 -3.03
C ALA A 395 -24.86 -11.70 -2.99
N GLN A 396 -24.21 -12.46 -3.87
CA GLN A 396 -24.39 -13.91 -3.97
C GLN A 396 -23.78 -14.66 -2.79
N PHE A 397 -22.57 -14.29 -2.37
CA PHE A 397 -21.81 -15.06 -1.39
C PHE A 397 -21.92 -14.53 0.04
N GLY A 398 -22.49 -13.34 0.25
CA GLY A 398 -22.62 -12.71 1.58
C GLY A 398 -21.28 -12.19 2.09
N GLY A 399 -20.57 -11.41 1.28
CA GLY A 399 -19.26 -10.84 1.63
C GLY A 399 -19.29 -9.31 1.72
N ARG A 400 -18.39 -8.74 2.50
CA ARG A 400 -18.27 -7.29 2.69
C ARG A 400 -17.34 -6.61 1.67
N ALA A 401 -16.30 -7.30 1.24
CA ALA A 401 -15.25 -6.77 0.37
C ALA A 401 -14.73 -7.81 -0.61
N VAL A 402 -14.12 -7.34 -1.71
CA VAL A 402 -13.37 -8.18 -2.64
C VAL A 402 -11.87 -8.02 -2.38
N LEU A 403 -11.20 -9.14 -2.14
CA LEU A 403 -9.78 -9.21 -1.86
C LEU A 403 -8.97 -9.35 -3.16
N PHE A 404 -7.88 -8.58 -3.28
CA PHE A 404 -6.98 -8.55 -4.44
C PHE A 404 -5.57 -8.89 -4.02
N GLY A 405 -4.86 -9.62 -4.90
CA GLY A 405 -3.48 -10.02 -4.69
C GLY A 405 -2.43 -8.92 -4.87
N HIS A 406 -2.80 -7.64 -4.79
CA HIS A 406 -1.83 -6.57 -5.03
C HIS A 406 -0.70 -6.58 -3.98
N HIS A 407 0.49 -6.24 -4.45
CA HIS A 407 1.76 -6.32 -3.71
C HIS A 407 2.56 -5.01 -3.85
N LEU A 408 3.72 -4.92 -3.19
CA LEU A 408 4.53 -3.70 -3.12
C LEU A 408 4.99 -3.20 -4.50
N GLY A 409 5.30 -4.10 -5.43
CA GLY A 409 5.60 -3.74 -6.82
C GLY A 409 4.48 -2.97 -7.53
N ASP A 410 3.20 -3.19 -7.17
CA ASP A 410 2.08 -2.41 -7.73
C ASP A 410 2.09 -0.98 -7.21
N VAL A 411 2.56 -0.78 -5.97
CA VAL A 411 2.76 0.57 -5.41
C VAL A 411 3.85 1.28 -6.21
N HIS A 412 4.96 0.62 -6.51
CA HIS A 412 6.05 1.20 -7.30
C HIS A 412 5.59 1.63 -8.69
N GLU A 413 4.86 0.76 -9.39
CA GLU A 413 4.27 1.06 -10.69
C GLU A 413 3.35 2.29 -10.64
N ASN A 414 2.49 2.36 -9.61
CA ASN A 414 1.61 3.50 -9.43
C ASN A 414 2.36 4.77 -9.09
N VAL A 415 3.37 4.73 -8.21
CA VAL A 415 4.17 5.90 -7.86
C VAL A 415 4.79 6.50 -9.12
N ILE A 416 5.48 5.68 -9.92
CA ILE A 416 6.08 6.14 -11.19
C ILE A 416 4.99 6.69 -12.10
N SER A 417 3.89 5.96 -12.30
CA SER A 417 2.83 6.41 -13.20
C SER A 417 2.16 7.70 -12.73
N ASN A 418 1.97 7.88 -11.43
CA ASN A 418 1.24 9.01 -10.85
C ASN A 418 2.10 10.27 -10.85
N VAL A 419 3.39 10.15 -10.57
CA VAL A 419 4.35 11.26 -10.73
C VAL A 419 4.35 11.76 -12.19
N MET A 420 4.48 10.84 -13.15
CA MET A 420 4.53 11.22 -14.58
C MET A 420 3.19 11.77 -15.12
N LYS A 421 2.07 11.43 -14.48
CA LYS A 421 0.74 11.97 -14.83
C LYS A 421 0.39 13.26 -14.07
N GLY A 422 1.27 13.78 -13.21
CA GLY A 422 1.00 14.96 -12.39
C GLY A 422 -0.11 14.75 -11.35
N ALA A 423 -0.21 13.54 -10.80
CA ALA A 423 -1.15 13.22 -9.72
C ALA A 423 -0.77 13.96 -8.41
N SER A 424 -1.71 13.99 -7.45
CA SER A 424 -1.53 14.70 -6.18
C SER A 424 -0.40 14.09 -5.33
N LEU A 425 0.40 14.97 -4.71
CA LEU A 425 1.46 14.62 -3.76
C LEU A 425 0.94 13.81 -2.56
N LEU A 426 -0.34 13.93 -2.21
CA LEU A 426 -0.94 13.23 -1.05
C LEU A 426 -1.44 11.82 -1.38
N ASN A 427 -1.39 11.43 -2.65
CA ASN A 427 -1.87 10.12 -3.06
C ASN A 427 -1.05 9.57 -4.23
N ILE A 428 0.28 9.62 -4.09
CA ILE A 428 1.19 9.16 -5.14
C ILE A 428 1.14 7.64 -5.26
N ALA A 429 0.97 6.92 -4.14
CA ALA A 429 0.80 5.47 -4.13
C ALA A 429 -0.41 5.01 -4.96
N GLY A 430 -1.49 5.81 -5.00
CA GLY A 430 -2.70 5.52 -5.78
C GLY A 430 -3.49 4.28 -5.36
N ILE A 431 -2.95 3.46 -4.45
CA ILE A 431 -3.57 2.26 -3.87
C ILE A 431 -3.25 2.20 -2.38
N SER A 432 -4.23 1.71 -1.61
CA SER A 432 -4.16 1.50 -0.16
C SER A 432 -4.57 0.07 0.17
N THR A 433 -4.32 -0.37 1.40
CA THR A 433 -4.68 -1.71 1.87
C THR A 433 -6.20 -1.94 1.89
N ALA A 434 -7.00 -0.89 2.08
CA ALA A 434 -8.45 -0.91 1.90
C ALA A 434 -8.93 0.36 1.16
N SER A 435 -9.84 0.21 0.19
CA SER A 435 -10.49 1.36 -0.46
C SER A 435 -11.84 1.02 -1.09
N ALA A 436 -12.77 1.97 -1.10
CA ALA A 436 -14.03 1.87 -1.84
C ALA A 436 -13.84 2.40 -3.28
N VAL A 437 -14.10 1.57 -4.28
CA VAL A 437 -13.97 1.91 -5.70
C VAL A 437 -15.25 1.51 -6.44
N ASN A 438 -15.89 2.47 -7.11
CA ASN A 438 -17.17 2.25 -7.81
C ASN A 438 -18.24 1.54 -6.94
N GLY A 439 -18.34 1.91 -5.65
CA GLY A 439 -19.29 1.31 -4.72
C GLY A 439 -18.94 -0.10 -4.23
N VAL A 440 -17.73 -0.60 -4.54
CA VAL A 440 -17.21 -1.90 -4.06
C VAL A 440 -16.06 -1.66 -3.10
N LEU A 441 -16.13 -2.26 -1.91
CA LEU A 441 -15.00 -2.27 -0.97
C LEU A 441 -13.94 -3.26 -1.44
N ILE A 442 -12.70 -2.80 -1.59
CA ILE A 442 -11.56 -3.60 -2.04
C ILE A 442 -10.54 -3.70 -0.91
N TRP A 443 -10.08 -4.91 -0.64
CA TRP A 443 -9.02 -5.22 0.33
C TRP A 443 -7.77 -5.79 -0.36
N ARG A 444 -6.58 -5.39 0.10
CA ARG A 444 -5.28 -5.73 -0.50
C ARG A 444 -4.31 -6.14 0.61
N PRO A 445 -4.49 -7.31 1.24
CA PRO A 445 -3.76 -7.70 2.43
C PRO A 445 -2.26 -7.93 2.17
N MET A 446 -1.87 -8.23 0.93
CA MET A 446 -0.47 -8.49 0.55
C MET A 446 0.27 -7.25 0.05
N LEU A 447 -0.37 -6.08 0.07
CA LEU A 447 0.21 -4.83 -0.46
C LEU A 447 1.58 -4.45 0.14
N PRO A 448 1.87 -4.71 1.42
CA PRO A 448 3.19 -4.40 2.00
C PRO A 448 4.33 -5.32 1.54
N HIS A 449 4.04 -6.44 0.87
CA HIS A 449 5.03 -7.49 0.58
C HIS A 449 5.60 -7.39 -0.83
N PRO A 450 6.90 -7.69 -1.04
CA PRO A 450 7.50 -7.74 -2.36
C PRO A 450 7.01 -8.95 -3.16
N LYS A 451 7.05 -8.85 -4.50
CA LYS A 451 6.61 -9.94 -5.39
C LYS A 451 7.46 -11.21 -5.25
N SER A 452 8.76 -11.07 -4.93
CA SER A 452 9.66 -12.21 -4.68
C SER A 452 9.12 -13.14 -3.60
N LEU A 453 8.59 -12.60 -2.52
CA LEU A 453 8.03 -13.38 -1.41
C LEU A 453 6.76 -14.16 -1.81
N LEU A 454 5.98 -13.66 -2.79
CA LEU A 454 4.84 -14.39 -3.35
C LEU A 454 5.32 -15.57 -4.21
N TYR A 455 6.37 -15.38 -5.01
CA TYR A 455 7.00 -16.48 -5.75
C TYR A 455 7.60 -17.53 -4.81
N ASP A 456 8.35 -17.12 -3.80
CA ASP A 456 8.94 -18.03 -2.82
C ASP A 456 7.87 -18.84 -2.10
N TYR A 457 6.76 -18.21 -1.71
CA TYR A 457 5.60 -18.89 -1.12
C TYR A 457 4.98 -19.89 -2.11
N ALA A 458 4.72 -19.47 -3.36
CA ALA A 458 4.17 -20.36 -4.37
C ALA A 458 5.09 -21.55 -4.65
N HIS A 459 6.40 -21.31 -4.65
CA HIS A 459 7.45 -22.31 -4.87
C HIS A 459 7.54 -23.30 -3.72
N ARG A 460 7.55 -22.81 -2.48
CA ARG A 460 7.60 -23.63 -1.27
C ARG A 460 6.35 -24.51 -1.10
N TYR A 461 5.16 -23.97 -1.33
CA TYR A 461 3.89 -24.65 -1.02
C TYR A 461 3.17 -25.27 -2.22
N GLY A 462 3.79 -25.28 -3.41
CA GLY A 462 3.18 -25.93 -4.57
C GLY A 462 1.95 -25.21 -5.11
N VAL A 463 1.89 -23.88 -5.00
CA VAL A 463 0.73 -23.13 -5.51
C VAL A 463 0.84 -23.02 -7.04
N PRO A 464 -0.14 -23.53 -7.80
CA PRO A 464 -0.16 -23.42 -9.26
C PRO A 464 -0.52 -22.00 -9.67
N TYR A 465 0.02 -21.53 -10.79
CA TYR A 465 -0.33 -20.23 -11.37
C TYR A 465 0.03 -20.16 -12.86
N PHE A 466 -0.67 -19.29 -13.60
CA PHE A 466 -0.43 -19.05 -15.02
C PHE A 466 0.74 -18.10 -15.28
N LYS A 467 1.36 -18.24 -16.46
CA LYS A 467 2.42 -17.34 -16.97
C LYS A 467 1.93 -15.87 -17.01
N ASP A 468 2.81 -14.90 -16.73
CA ASP A 468 2.44 -13.47 -16.77
C ASP A 468 2.02 -13.09 -18.20
N SER A 469 0.74 -12.75 -18.35
CA SER A 469 0.11 -12.38 -19.63
C SER A 469 0.03 -10.87 -19.86
N THR A 470 0.72 -10.07 -19.03
CA THR A 470 0.77 -8.62 -19.19
C THR A 470 1.38 -8.25 -20.54
N PRO A 471 0.63 -7.59 -21.47
CA PRO A 471 1.15 -7.33 -22.81
C PRO A 471 2.32 -6.35 -22.78
N GLY A 472 3.42 -6.69 -23.46
CA GLY A 472 4.64 -5.88 -23.51
C GLY A 472 4.45 -4.46 -24.08
N TRP A 473 3.48 -4.25 -24.97
CA TRP A 473 3.15 -2.92 -25.52
C TRP A 473 2.40 -2.02 -24.54
N SER A 474 1.77 -2.59 -23.50
CA SER A 474 0.99 -1.82 -22.54
C SER A 474 1.90 -0.92 -21.70
N THR A 475 1.38 0.19 -21.16
CA THR A 475 2.17 1.05 -20.26
C THR A 475 2.74 0.24 -19.10
N ARG A 476 1.94 -0.66 -18.52
CA ARG A 476 2.35 -1.55 -17.43
C ARG A 476 3.44 -2.54 -17.85
N GLY A 477 3.29 -3.17 -19.02
CA GLY A 477 4.29 -4.08 -19.58
C GLY A 477 5.62 -3.38 -19.86
N ARG A 478 5.61 -2.18 -20.44
CA ARG A 478 6.82 -1.37 -20.65
C ARG A 478 7.47 -0.92 -19.34
N LEU A 479 6.66 -0.56 -18.33
CA LEU A 479 7.18 -0.23 -17.00
C LEU A 479 7.95 -1.41 -16.39
N ARG A 480 7.36 -2.61 -16.41
CA ARG A 480 7.96 -3.84 -15.84
C ARG A 480 9.16 -4.34 -16.63
N ASN A 481 9.06 -4.39 -17.95
CA ASN A 481 10.03 -5.11 -18.80
C ASN A 481 11.15 -4.22 -19.33
N GLN A 482 11.00 -2.89 -19.27
CA GLN A 482 11.98 -1.94 -19.82
C GLN A 482 12.43 -0.92 -18.79
N LEU A 483 11.49 -0.16 -18.21
CA LEU A 483 11.85 0.97 -17.34
C LEU A 483 12.42 0.52 -15.99
N GLN A 484 11.77 -0.39 -15.29
CA GLN A 484 12.24 -0.87 -13.98
C GLN A 484 13.63 -1.52 -14.05
N PRO A 485 13.94 -2.41 -15.02
CA PRO A 485 15.30 -2.91 -15.23
C PRO A 485 16.31 -1.81 -15.47
N LEU A 486 15.97 -0.80 -16.29
CA LEU A 486 16.84 0.35 -16.55
C LEU A 486 17.07 1.19 -15.28
N LEU A 487 16.05 1.37 -14.45
CA LEU A 487 16.20 2.05 -13.16
C LEU A 487 17.11 1.28 -12.21
N ALA A 488 17.00 -0.06 -12.18
CA ALA A 488 17.88 -0.92 -11.40
C ALA A 488 19.33 -0.87 -11.91
N GLU A 489 19.53 -0.83 -13.24
CA GLU A 489 20.84 -0.70 -13.86
C GLU A 489 21.50 0.65 -13.52
N VAL A 490 20.75 1.75 -13.62
CA VAL A 490 21.28 3.11 -13.43
C VAL A 490 21.47 3.47 -11.96
N TYR A 491 20.54 3.07 -11.08
CA TYR A 491 20.50 3.51 -9.68
C TYR A 491 20.71 2.38 -8.66
N GLY A 492 20.88 1.14 -9.10
CA GLY A 492 20.93 -0.05 -8.25
C GLY A 492 19.55 -0.51 -7.75
N GLU A 493 19.48 -1.71 -7.18
CA GLU A 493 18.24 -2.33 -6.66
C GLU A 493 17.53 -1.50 -5.56
N GLY A 494 18.25 -0.59 -4.91
CA GLY A 494 17.74 0.29 -3.86
C GLY A 494 16.67 1.30 -4.34
N TYR A 495 16.52 1.53 -5.64
CA TYR A 495 15.50 2.47 -6.17
C TYR A 495 14.08 2.09 -5.72
N SER A 496 13.79 0.79 -5.64
CA SER A 496 12.49 0.26 -5.23
C SER A 496 12.17 0.63 -3.76
N THR A 497 13.15 0.59 -2.88
CA THR A 497 13.04 1.04 -1.48
C THR A 497 12.75 2.54 -1.40
N HIS A 498 13.38 3.35 -2.25
CA HIS A 498 13.09 4.80 -2.32
C HIS A 498 11.67 5.09 -2.79
N LEU A 499 11.15 4.33 -3.77
CA LEU A 499 9.75 4.45 -4.21
C LEU A 499 8.77 4.06 -3.09
N SER A 500 9.08 3.01 -2.31
CA SER A 500 8.31 2.63 -1.13
C SER A 500 8.31 3.74 -0.06
N ALA A 501 9.47 4.33 0.22
CA ALA A 501 9.60 5.42 1.18
C ALA A 501 8.78 6.64 0.74
N LEU A 502 8.88 7.03 -0.54
CA LEU A 502 8.11 8.14 -1.10
C LEU A 502 6.59 7.89 -1.00
N ALA A 503 6.14 6.66 -1.28
CA ALA A 503 4.73 6.30 -1.12
C ALA A 503 4.25 6.41 0.32
N ARG A 504 5.06 5.96 1.29
CA ARG A 504 4.76 6.04 2.72
C ARG A 504 4.73 7.49 3.20
N ASP A 505 5.74 8.28 2.85
CA ASP A 505 5.84 9.68 3.27
C ASP A 505 4.70 10.52 2.66
N SER A 506 4.32 10.23 1.41
CA SER A 506 3.12 10.78 0.77
C SER A 506 1.85 10.50 1.58
N ALA A 507 1.67 9.25 2.05
CA ALA A 507 0.52 8.86 2.87
C ALA A 507 0.52 9.54 4.26
N LEU A 508 1.67 9.59 4.94
CA LEU A 508 1.82 10.27 6.23
C LEU A 508 1.54 11.78 6.11
N CYS A 509 2.07 12.43 5.07
CA CYS A 509 1.75 13.81 4.74
C CYS A 509 0.24 14.00 4.49
N SER A 510 -0.40 13.07 3.79
CA SER A 510 -1.84 13.10 3.56
C SER A 510 -2.62 13.02 4.87
N GLU A 511 -2.26 12.11 5.77
CA GLU A 511 -2.93 11.95 7.07
C GLU A 511 -2.77 13.20 7.95
N LEU A 512 -1.57 13.76 8.02
CA LEU A 512 -1.30 14.98 8.76
C LEU A 512 -2.10 16.17 8.19
N ILE A 513 -2.05 16.38 6.88
CA ILE A 513 -2.77 17.46 6.22
C ILE A 513 -4.28 17.26 6.34
N ASP A 514 -4.75 16.02 6.23
CA ASP A 514 -6.17 15.71 6.38
C ASP A 514 -6.67 16.02 7.79
N SER A 515 -5.99 15.53 8.82
CA SER A 515 -6.35 15.76 10.23
C SER A 515 -6.29 17.24 10.64
N GLN A 516 -5.28 17.99 10.17
CA GLN A 516 -5.05 19.37 10.59
C GLN A 516 -5.78 20.41 9.73
N LEU A 517 -6.02 20.14 8.44
CA LEU A 517 -6.58 21.12 7.51
C LEU A 517 -7.92 20.68 6.93
N TYR A 518 -7.99 19.51 6.30
CA TYR A 518 -9.19 19.13 5.55
C TYR A 518 -10.32 18.62 6.44
N ALA A 519 -10.07 17.91 7.53
CA ALA A 519 -11.10 17.45 8.46
C ALA A 519 -11.78 18.64 9.18
N PRO A 520 -11.06 19.65 9.71
CA PRO A 520 -11.68 20.87 10.21
C PRO A 520 -12.44 21.63 9.11
N PHE A 521 -11.91 21.69 7.88
CA PHE A 521 -12.60 22.31 6.75
C PHE A 521 -13.93 21.59 6.45
N ARG A 522 -13.94 20.26 6.33
CA ARG A 522 -15.15 19.46 6.07
C ARG A 522 -16.20 19.63 7.16
N SER A 523 -15.76 19.75 8.41
CA SER A 523 -16.63 20.01 9.56
C SER A 523 -17.20 21.42 9.55
N SER A 524 -16.50 22.39 8.94
CA SER A 524 -16.99 23.76 8.79
C SER A 524 -18.04 23.93 7.68
N LEU A 525 -18.17 22.97 6.76
CA LEU A 525 -19.13 23.03 5.67
C LEU A 525 -20.57 23.06 6.20
N ARG A 526 -21.32 24.08 5.77
CA ARG A 526 -22.76 24.17 5.98
C ARG A 526 -23.46 23.60 4.76
N ARG A 527 -24.52 22.82 4.99
CA ARG A 527 -25.22 22.05 3.95
C ARG A 527 -26.70 22.31 4.02
N SER A 528 -27.33 22.34 2.85
CA SER A 528 -28.78 22.32 2.71
C SER A 528 -29.18 21.57 1.43
N PRO A 529 -30.49 21.34 1.24
CA PRO A 529 -31.03 20.86 -0.03
C PRO A 529 -30.76 21.77 -1.23
N LEU A 530 -30.39 23.05 -1.02
CA LEU A 530 -30.11 24.01 -2.09
C LEU A 530 -28.63 24.20 -2.37
N ALA A 531 -27.79 24.18 -1.32
CA ALA A 531 -26.43 24.65 -1.43
C ALA A 531 -25.50 24.03 -0.37
N VAL A 532 -24.20 24.21 -0.63
CA VAL A 532 -23.11 23.92 0.30
C VAL A 532 -22.29 25.20 0.42
N TRP A 533 -22.04 25.69 1.62
CA TRP A 533 -21.31 26.94 1.81
C TRP A 533 -20.37 26.92 3.00
N PHE A 534 -19.36 27.78 2.95
CA PHE A 534 -18.33 27.90 3.98
C PHE A 534 -17.65 29.27 3.94
N ASP A 535 -17.08 29.67 5.08
CA ASP A 535 -16.27 30.89 5.17
C ASP A 535 -14.97 30.74 4.38
N ALA A 536 -14.84 31.55 3.33
CA ALA A 536 -13.69 31.58 2.45
C ALA A 536 -12.67 32.66 2.84
N ALA A 537 -13.12 33.74 3.47
CA ALA A 537 -12.28 34.87 3.85
C ALA A 537 -11.25 34.46 4.91
N GLY A 538 -11.66 33.70 5.94
CA GLY A 538 -10.76 33.16 6.97
C GLY A 538 -9.69 32.19 6.43
N ARG A 539 -9.78 31.79 5.15
CA ARG A 539 -8.91 30.82 4.49
C ARG A 539 -8.22 31.39 3.24
N ALA A 540 -8.37 32.68 2.95
CA ALA A 540 -7.85 33.29 1.73
C ALA A 540 -6.31 33.22 1.63
N ALA A 541 -5.61 33.22 2.76
CA ALA A 541 -4.16 33.11 2.84
C ALA A 541 -3.64 31.69 2.54
N LEU A 542 -4.49 30.66 2.60
CA LEU A 542 -4.06 29.28 2.34
C LEU A 542 -3.60 29.10 0.88
N PRO A 543 -2.61 28.23 0.63
CA PRO A 543 -2.01 28.07 -0.69
C PRO A 543 -2.99 27.48 -1.72
N LEU A 544 -2.67 27.64 -3.01
CA LEU A 544 -3.47 27.10 -4.13
C LEU A 544 -3.78 25.61 -3.95
N PHE A 545 -2.81 24.86 -3.43
CA PHE A 545 -2.92 23.45 -3.14
C PHE A 545 -4.14 23.12 -2.24
N PHE A 546 -4.33 23.86 -1.15
CA PHE A 546 -5.50 23.70 -0.28
C PHE A 546 -6.80 23.92 -1.04
N TRP A 547 -6.88 25.01 -1.81
CA TRP A 547 -8.07 25.37 -2.55
C TRP A 547 -8.43 24.37 -3.65
N ARG A 548 -7.44 23.79 -4.34
CA ARG A 548 -7.67 22.75 -5.35
C ARG A 548 -8.36 21.53 -4.75
N GLU A 549 -7.89 21.05 -3.61
CA GLU A 549 -8.45 19.85 -2.96
C GLU A 549 -9.74 20.14 -2.19
N ALA A 550 -9.84 21.29 -1.51
CA ALA A 550 -11.07 21.72 -0.85
C ALA A 550 -12.24 21.87 -1.85
N LEU A 551 -11.98 22.52 -2.99
CA LEU A 551 -12.98 22.67 -4.05
C LEU A 551 -13.28 21.36 -4.76
N ARG A 552 -12.28 20.48 -4.96
CA ARG A 552 -12.52 19.10 -5.45
C ARG A 552 -13.50 18.39 -4.53
N HIS A 553 -13.29 18.42 -3.21
CA HIS A 553 -14.18 17.79 -2.25
C HIS A 553 -15.61 18.34 -2.33
N VAL A 554 -15.79 19.66 -2.30
CA VAL A 554 -17.12 20.28 -2.40
C VAL A 554 -17.80 19.95 -3.73
N CYS A 555 -17.08 20.03 -4.84
CA CYS A 555 -17.64 19.74 -6.16
C CYS A 555 -18.01 18.26 -6.33
N GLU A 556 -17.08 17.34 -6.07
CA GLU A 556 -17.27 15.92 -6.36
C GLU A 556 -18.10 15.20 -5.29
N LYS A 557 -17.80 15.42 -4.00
CA LYS A 557 -18.43 14.67 -2.91
C LYS A 557 -19.76 15.27 -2.47
N GLU A 558 -19.85 16.60 -2.40
CA GLU A 558 -21.07 17.24 -1.89
C GLU A 558 -22.09 17.55 -2.99
N LEU A 559 -21.63 17.88 -4.20
CA LEU A 559 -22.48 18.35 -5.31
C LEU A 559 -22.59 17.37 -6.48
N GLY A 560 -21.68 16.39 -6.61
CA GLY A 560 -21.65 15.45 -7.73
C GLY A 560 -21.28 16.11 -9.08
N ILE A 561 -20.58 17.25 -9.05
CA ILE A 561 -20.08 17.94 -10.23
C ILE A 561 -18.58 17.69 -10.39
N GLY A 562 -18.11 17.61 -11.63
CA GLY A 562 -16.69 17.40 -11.93
C GLY A 562 -15.78 18.57 -11.54
N LEU A 563 -14.47 18.33 -11.64
CA LEU A 563 -13.41 19.17 -11.13
C LEU A 563 -13.43 20.64 -11.62
N VAL A 564 -13.03 21.55 -10.73
CA VAL A 564 -12.74 22.96 -11.04
C VAL A 564 -11.34 23.07 -11.64
N GLY A 565 -11.20 23.77 -12.76
CA GLY A 565 -9.91 24.00 -13.40
C GLY A 565 -9.03 24.97 -12.60
N GLU A 566 -7.71 24.78 -12.62
CA GLU A 566 -6.76 25.58 -11.84
C GLU A 566 -6.89 27.08 -12.08
N LYS A 567 -7.07 27.50 -13.34
CA LYS A 567 -7.30 28.91 -13.71
C LYS A 567 -8.47 29.54 -12.96
N ALA A 568 -9.56 28.79 -12.77
CA ALA A 568 -10.73 29.29 -12.04
C ALA A 568 -10.45 29.41 -10.53
N VAL A 569 -9.65 28.50 -9.97
CA VAL A 569 -9.22 28.57 -8.57
C VAL A 569 -8.30 29.78 -8.35
N LEU A 570 -7.38 30.05 -9.27
CA LEU A 570 -6.52 31.23 -9.22
C LEU A 570 -7.32 32.54 -9.28
N GLN A 571 -8.31 32.63 -10.18
CA GLN A 571 -9.21 33.78 -10.27
C GLN A 571 -10.03 33.99 -8.99
N LEU A 572 -10.46 32.89 -8.34
CA LEU A 572 -11.11 32.96 -7.04
C LEU A 572 -10.16 33.51 -5.97
N LEU A 573 -8.93 33.00 -5.91
CA LEU A 573 -7.94 33.43 -4.93
C LEU A 573 -7.56 34.90 -5.09
N GLU A 574 -7.38 35.36 -6.32
CA GLU A 574 -7.15 36.77 -6.63
C GLU A 574 -8.27 37.65 -6.07
N ARG A 575 -9.53 37.23 -6.25
CA ARG A 575 -10.70 37.95 -5.74
C ARG A 575 -10.82 37.92 -4.22
N LEU A 576 -10.48 36.80 -3.57
CA LEU A 576 -10.51 36.65 -2.11
C LEU A 576 -9.38 37.43 -1.42
N ARG A 577 -8.23 37.56 -2.08
CA ARG A 577 -7.04 38.26 -1.56
C ARG A 577 -7.02 39.75 -1.89
N ALA A 578 -7.94 40.22 -2.74
CA ALA A 578 -8.07 41.63 -3.05
C ALA A 578 -8.36 42.44 -1.76
N PRO A 579 -7.79 43.65 -1.59
CA PRO A 579 -8.01 44.51 -0.42
C PRO A 579 -9.50 44.77 -0.15
N ARG A 580 -10.30 44.81 -1.22
CA ARG A 580 -11.76 44.87 -1.16
C ARG A 580 -12.34 43.69 -1.95
N VAL A 581 -12.89 42.72 -1.24
CA VAL A 581 -13.54 41.55 -1.85
C VAL A 581 -14.79 42.01 -2.58
N ARG A 582 -14.79 41.87 -3.91
CA ARG A 582 -15.97 42.15 -4.73
C ARG A 582 -16.98 41.01 -4.53
N GLU A 583 -18.17 41.29 -4.03
CA GLU A 583 -19.23 40.29 -3.92
C GLU A 583 -19.90 39.97 -5.27
N GLY A 584 -20.52 38.80 -5.37
CA GLY A 584 -21.34 38.39 -6.51
C GLY A 584 -20.98 37.02 -7.08
N TRP A 585 -21.52 36.75 -8.27
CA TRP A 585 -21.42 35.45 -8.91
C TRP A 585 -20.01 35.13 -9.41
N LEU A 586 -19.68 33.83 -9.37
CA LEU A 586 -18.45 33.22 -9.80
C LEU A 586 -18.77 32.05 -10.73
N ALA A 587 -18.08 32.02 -11.87
CA ALA A 587 -18.17 30.92 -12.82
C ALA A 587 -16.93 30.02 -12.65
N LEU A 588 -16.95 29.14 -11.64
CA LEU A 588 -15.88 28.17 -11.46
C LEU A 588 -15.95 27.02 -12.49
N ARG A 589 -17.16 26.70 -12.93
CA ARG A 589 -17.48 25.70 -13.95
C ARG A 589 -18.79 26.07 -14.66
N LYS A 590 -19.02 25.53 -15.86
CA LYS A 590 -20.24 25.82 -16.65
C LYS A 590 -21.52 25.42 -15.89
N GLU A 591 -21.47 24.28 -15.20
CA GLU A 591 -22.59 23.69 -14.47
C GLU A 591 -22.70 24.20 -13.02
N SER A 592 -21.64 24.80 -12.47
CA SER A 592 -21.65 25.32 -11.10
C SER A 592 -22.18 26.76 -11.05
N ARG A 593 -23.07 27.05 -10.10
CA ARG A 593 -23.44 28.41 -9.73
C ARG A 593 -22.86 28.69 -8.35
N VAL A 594 -21.87 29.58 -8.30
CA VAL A 594 -21.14 29.90 -7.07
C VAL A 594 -21.31 31.37 -6.75
N LEU A 595 -21.63 31.67 -5.50
CA LEU A 595 -21.84 33.03 -5.00
C LEU A 595 -20.82 33.34 -3.91
N LEU A 596 -20.16 34.50 -4.02
CA LEU A 596 -19.32 35.05 -2.96
C LEU A 596 -20.03 36.25 -2.33
N ALA A 597 -20.37 36.14 -1.05
CA ALA A 597 -21.04 37.19 -0.29
C ALA A 597 -20.55 37.18 1.16
N ALA A 598 -20.25 38.35 1.74
CA ALA A 598 -19.75 38.50 3.10
C ALA A 598 -18.60 37.53 3.45
N GLY A 599 -17.64 37.35 2.54
CA GLY A 599 -16.50 36.44 2.73
C GLY A 599 -16.84 34.94 2.66
N THR A 600 -18.09 34.57 2.44
CA THR A 600 -18.55 33.18 2.37
C THR A 600 -18.77 32.76 0.91
N LEU A 601 -18.29 31.56 0.56
CA LEU A 601 -18.57 30.93 -0.73
C LEU A 601 -19.75 29.99 -0.61
N ALA A 602 -20.75 30.17 -1.47
CA ALA A 602 -21.93 29.32 -1.57
C ALA A 602 -22.00 28.64 -2.93
N PHE A 603 -21.98 27.31 -2.93
CA PHE A 603 -22.16 26.48 -4.10
C PHE A 603 -23.59 25.98 -4.16
N LEU A 604 -24.33 26.40 -5.19
CA LEU A 604 -25.69 25.94 -5.39
C LEU A 604 -25.71 24.61 -6.14
N ARG A 605 -26.63 23.73 -5.73
CA ARG A 605 -26.86 22.45 -6.38
C ARG A 605 -27.45 22.67 -7.78
N PRO A 606 -27.06 21.86 -8.78
CA PRO A 606 -27.60 21.98 -10.14
C PRO A 606 -29.13 21.88 -10.21
N SER A 607 -29.74 21.10 -9.32
CA SER A 607 -31.20 20.93 -9.21
C SER A 607 -31.96 22.21 -8.87
N VAL A 608 -31.29 23.24 -8.36
CA VAL A 608 -31.90 24.55 -8.08
C VAL A 608 -32.18 25.31 -9.37
N PHE A 609 -31.42 25.05 -10.44
CA PHE A 609 -31.57 25.72 -11.75
C PHE A 609 -31.94 24.71 -12.85
N PRO A 610 -33.12 24.07 -12.78
CA PRO A 610 -33.51 23.07 -13.77
C PRO A 610 -33.67 23.70 -15.16
N GLY A 611 -32.67 23.51 -16.03
CA GLY A 611 -32.78 23.88 -17.44
C GLY A 611 -32.30 25.29 -17.81
N ALA A 612 -31.23 25.80 -17.20
CA ALA A 612 -30.58 27.06 -17.60
C ALA A 612 -29.93 27.00 -19.01
N ARG A 613 -30.71 26.83 -20.07
CA ARG A 613 -30.42 27.40 -21.39
C ARG A 613 -30.64 28.91 -21.26
N ARG A 614 -29.64 29.70 -21.67
CA ARG A 614 -29.65 31.17 -21.60
C ARG A 614 -31.01 31.74 -22.06
N GLY A 615 -31.70 32.51 -21.20
CA GLY A 615 -32.71 33.48 -21.63
C GLY A 615 -34.19 33.17 -21.37
N ARG A 616 -34.57 32.05 -20.73
CA ARG A 616 -35.95 31.86 -20.22
C ARG A 616 -35.93 31.81 -18.69
N GLY A 617 -36.85 32.51 -18.04
CA GLY A 617 -37.08 32.37 -16.59
C GLY A 617 -37.32 30.89 -16.25
N LEU A 618 -36.74 30.41 -15.15
CA LEU A 618 -36.88 29.01 -14.69
C LEU A 618 -38.28 28.70 -14.13
N ILE A 619 -39.08 29.75 -13.97
CA ILE A 619 -40.38 29.83 -13.33
C ILE A 619 -41.28 30.51 -14.38
N GLY A 620 -42.32 29.81 -14.86
CA GLY A 620 -43.28 30.34 -15.85
C GLY A 620 -44.14 31.48 -15.29
N PRO A 621 -44.93 32.17 -16.15
CA PRO A 621 -45.78 33.28 -15.71
C PRO A 621 -46.77 32.85 -14.62
N GLY A 622 -47.04 33.78 -13.70
CA GLY A 622 -47.54 33.48 -12.35
C GLY A 622 -48.85 32.67 -12.28
N GLU A 623 -48.87 31.68 -11.39
CA GLU A 623 -50.07 30.91 -11.07
C GLU A 623 -50.89 31.67 -10.02
N ALA A 624 -52.15 31.97 -10.35
CA ALA A 624 -53.05 32.67 -9.45
C ALA A 624 -53.59 31.69 -8.39
N VAL A 625 -53.47 32.08 -7.12
CA VAL A 625 -53.90 31.30 -5.97
C VAL A 625 -54.91 32.11 -5.15
N PRO A 626 -56.07 31.53 -4.80
CA PRO A 626 -57.05 32.21 -3.97
C PRO A 626 -56.53 32.42 -2.54
N ALA A 627 -56.95 33.50 -1.90
CA ALA A 627 -56.64 33.76 -0.48
C ALA A 627 -57.13 32.61 0.43
N PRO A 628 -56.47 32.37 1.58
CA PRO A 628 -57.00 31.45 2.59
C PRO A 628 -58.41 31.88 3.04
N PRO A 629 -59.38 30.96 3.15
CA PRO A 629 -60.73 31.31 3.57
C PRO A 629 -60.76 31.82 5.02
N ALA A 630 -61.78 32.60 5.36
CA ALA A 630 -61.79 33.42 6.58
C ALA A 630 -61.71 32.61 7.89
N ASP A 631 -62.14 31.36 7.85
CA ASP A 631 -62.24 30.35 8.90
C ASP A 631 -61.01 29.43 9.01
N ALA A 632 -60.15 29.37 7.98
CA ALA A 632 -58.96 28.53 7.96
C ALA A 632 -57.71 29.31 8.39
N VAL A 633 -57.07 28.88 9.48
CA VAL A 633 -55.78 29.43 9.90
C VAL A 633 -54.67 29.10 8.90
N ARG A 634 -54.73 27.93 8.23
CA ARG A 634 -53.68 27.40 7.36
C ARG A 634 -54.21 27.03 5.97
N GLY A 635 -53.68 27.65 4.92
CA GLY A 635 -54.03 27.36 3.52
C GLY A 635 -53.37 26.08 2.98
N PRO A 636 -53.77 25.62 1.77
CA PRO A 636 -53.20 24.45 1.13
C PRO A 636 -51.71 24.63 0.79
N THR A 637 -50.99 23.52 0.71
CA THR A 637 -49.58 23.53 0.26
C THR A 637 -49.54 23.37 -1.25
N ILE A 638 -48.92 24.33 -1.93
CA ILE A 638 -48.85 24.39 -3.39
C ILE A 638 -47.43 24.03 -3.81
N SER A 639 -47.31 23.15 -4.81
CA SER A 639 -46.01 22.72 -5.33
C SER A 639 -45.68 23.49 -6.59
N PHE A 640 -44.49 24.08 -6.63
CA PHE A 640 -43.99 24.86 -7.75
C PHE A 640 -42.58 24.39 -8.12
N GLY A 641 -42.49 23.50 -9.11
CA GLY A 641 -41.24 22.78 -9.41
C GLY A 641 -40.70 22.07 -8.15
N PRO A 642 -39.41 22.24 -7.79
CA PRO A 642 -38.84 21.65 -6.58
C PRO A 642 -39.17 22.41 -5.29
N TRP A 643 -40.03 23.43 -5.34
CA TRP A 643 -40.40 24.24 -4.19
C TRP A 643 -41.83 23.94 -3.74
N ARG A 644 -42.09 24.15 -2.45
CA ARG A 644 -43.42 24.18 -1.88
C ARG A 644 -43.67 25.51 -1.19
N VAL A 645 -44.88 26.01 -1.37
CA VAL A 645 -45.34 27.29 -0.84
C VAL A 645 -46.61 27.05 -0.04
N ARG A 646 -46.72 27.71 1.11
CA ARG A 646 -47.92 27.69 1.94
C ARG A 646 -48.22 29.09 2.44
N ILE A 647 -49.49 29.47 2.36
CA ILE A 647 -49.99 30.76 2.85
C ILE A 647 -50.84 30.49 4.09
N THR A 648 -50.54 31.18 5.20
CA THR A 648 -51.18 30.99 6.51
C THR A 648 -51.63 32.35 7.04
N ARG A 649 -52.85 32.48 7.55
CA ARG A 649 -53.34 33.75 8.10
C ARG A 649 -52.71 34.01 9.46
N CYS A 650 -52.24 35.23 9.72
CA CYS A 650 -51.69 35.57 11.04
C CYS A 650 -52.82 35.67 12.09
N ALA A 651 -52.54 35.28 13.34
CA ALA A 651 -53.51 35.40 14.44
C ALA A 651 -53.86 36.87 14.73
N GLN A 652 -55.11 37.14 15.14
CA GLN A 652 -55.55 38.51 15.49
C GLN A 652 -54.65 39.10 16.59
N GLY A 653 -53.95 40.19 16.29
CA GLY A 653 -53.04 40.89 17.23
C GLY A 653 -51.65 41.20 16.67
N SER A 654 -51.20 40.51 15.62
CA SER A 654 -49.97 40.85 14.90
C SER A 654 -50.26 41.88 13.80
N SER A 655 -50.72 43.07 14.19
CA SER A 655 -50.96 44.16 13.24
C SER A 655 -49.63 44.72 12.74
N LEU A 656 -49.50 44.90 11.43
CA LEU A 656 -48.50 45.82 10.85
C LEU A 656 -48.60 47.16 11.60
N GLY A 657 -47.46 47.67 12.09
CA GLY A 657 -47.43 48.84 12.98
C GLY A 657 -48.16 50.06 12.39
N PRO A 658 -48.66 50.98 13.23
CA PRO A 658 -49.42 52.14 12.78
C PRO A 658 -48.60 52.98 11.78
N GLY A 659 -49.17 53.28 10.61
CA GLY A 659 -48.54 54.06 9.53
C GLY A 659 -47.91 53.24 8.39
N ALA A 660 -48.09 51.92 8.35
CA ALA A 660 -47.65 51.09 7.22
C ALA A 660 -48.52 51.33 5.98
N ASP A 661 -47.96 51.95 4.95
CA ASP A 661 -48.55 52.06 3.61
C ASP A 661 -48.76 50.64 3.04
N THR A 662 -50.00 50.31 2.66
CA THR A 662 -50.46 49.00 2.17
C THR A 662 -49.75 48.56 0.90
N SER A 663 -49.09 49.49 0.20
CA SER A 663 -48.36 49.24 -1.04
C SER A 663 -46.93 48.68 -0.86
N ASP A 664 -46.34 48.69 0.34
CA ASP A 664 -44.88 48.43 0.46
C ASP A 664 -44.41 47.56 1.64
N VAL A 665 -45.30 46.97 2.45
CA VAL A 665 -44.86 46.32 3.71
C VAL A 665 -44.96 44.80 3.68
N ALA A 666 -44.03 44.19 2.92
CA ALA A 666 -43.59 42.85 3.26
C ALA A 666 -42.57 42.95 4.42
N ARG A 667 -42.95 42.59 5.64
CA ARG A 667 -42.01 42.47 6.76
C ARG A 667 -41.69 41.00 6.97
N PRO A 668 -40.42 40.60 6.93
CA PRO A 668 -40.09 39.21 7.19
C PRO A 668 -40.37 38.90 8.67
N ALA A 669 -40.78 37.67 8.99
CA ALA A 669 -41.10 37.28 10.37
C ALA A 669 -39.83 37.29 11.27
N ALA A 670 -38.66 37.17 10.66
CA ALA A 670 -37.30 37.40 11.19
C ALA A 670 -36.48 38.13 10.11
N ALA A 671 -35.28 38.66 10.40
CA ALA A 671 -34.45 39.31 9.37
C ALA A 671 -34.03 38.31 8.28
N LEU A 672 -34.76 38.28 7.14
CA LEU A 672 -34.51 37.32 6.07
C LEU A 672 -33.14 37.57 5.46
N GLY A 673 -32.20 36.66 5.74
CA GLY A 673 -30.82 36.72 5.24
C GLY A 673 -30.60 35.80 4.04
N LEU A 674 -29.56 36.09 3.23
CA LEU A 674 -29.16 35.23 2.11
C LEU A 674 -28.97 33.77 2.56
N TRP A 675 -28.37 33.59 3.74
CA TRP A 675 -28.07 32.28 4.32
C TRP A 675 -29.30 31.53 4.80
N GLU A 676 -30.33 32.25 5.27
CA GLU A 676 -31.60 31.66 5.65
C GLU A 676 -32.33 31.12 4.43
N VAL A 677 -32.29 31.84 3.30
CA VAL A 677 -32.85 31.31 2.05
C VAL A 677 -32.06 30.10 1.56
N LEU A 678 -30.72 30.17 1.58
CA LEU A 678 -29.88 29.05 1.18
C LEU A 678 -30.09 27.81 2.07
N SER A 679 -30.65 27.93 3.28
CA SER A 679 -31.07 26.79 4.09
C SER A 679 -32.16 25.93 3.44
N GLY A 680 -32.86 26.49 2.43
CA GLY A 680 -33.96 25.80 1.75
C GLY A 680 -35.31 25.98 2.45
N ARG A 681 -35.42 26.81 3.49
CA ARG A 681 -36.69 27.11 4.15
C ARG A 681 -36.67 28.54 4.71
N PHE A 682 -37.67 29.32 4.35
CA PHE A 682 -37.80 30.70 4.81
C PHE A 682 -39.27 31.14 4.80
N ALA A 683 -39.60 32.19 5.57
CA ALA A 683 -40.95 32.71 5.63
C ALA A 683 -40.97 34.25 5.71
N TYR A 684 -41.96 34.86 5.05
CA TYR A 684 -42.17 36.31 5.06
C TYR A 684 -43.65 36.64 5.17
N VAL A 685 -43.96 37.83 5.68
CA VAL A 685 -45.34 38.27 5.88
C VAL A 685 -45.74 39.24 4.78
N LEU A 686 -46.94 39.07 4.24
CA LEU A 686 -47.59 39.97 3.27
C LEU A 686 -48.92 40.48 3.82
N PRO A 687 -49.40 41.65 3.39
CA PRO A 687 -50.78 42.06 3.65
C PRO A 687 -51.77 41.05 3.04
N VAL A 688 -52.97 40.96 3.65
CA VAL A 688 -54.07 40.15 3.10
C VAL A 688 -54.49 40.73 1.75
N HIS A 689 -54.65 39.84 0.77
CA HIS A 689 -54.97 40.18 -0.59
C HIS A 689 -55.94 39.14 -1.16
N GLU A 690 -56.90 39.54 -2.00
CA GLU A 690 -57.92 38.62 -2.56
C GLU A 690 -57.30 37.50 -3.41
N ARG A 691 -56.33 37.86 -4.25
CA ARG A 691 -55.57 36.95 -5.10
C ARG A 691 -54.07 37.11 -4.90
N TYR A 692 -53.39 35.98 -4.79
CA TYR A 692 -51.93 35.91 -4.82
C TYR A 692 -51.46 35.34 -6.16
N ALA A 693 -50.31 35.78 -6.64
CA ALA A 693 -49.62 35.16 -7.77
C ALA A 693 -48.30 34.55 -7.31
N ILE A 694 -48.04 33.30 -7.71
CA ILE A 694 -46.78 32.60 -7.48
C ILE A 694 -45.97 32.59 -8.77
N GLY A 695 -44.78 33.21 -8.78
CA GLY A 695 -43.85 33.16 -9.92
C GLY A 695 -43.95 34.33 -10.90
N SER A 696 -43.90 35.57 -10.41
CA SER A 696 -43.85 36.75 -11.28
C SER A 696 -42.49 36.92 -11.96
N THR A 697 -42.48 37.09 -13.29
CA THR A 697 -41.31 37.58 -14.06
C THR A 697 -41.19 39.10 -14.02
N ASP A 698 -42.28 39.80 -13.70
CA ASP A 698 -42.27 41.23 -13.50
C ASP A 698 -41.58 41.53 -12.18
N ARG A 699 -40.72 42.56 -12.19
CA ARG A 699 -39.76 42.97 -11.17
C ARG A 699 -40.38 43.40 -9.83
N VAL A 700 -41.54 42.89 -9.46
CA VAL A 700 -42.18 43.02 -8.15
C VAL A 700 -41.38 42.20 -7.14
N VAL A 701 -40.16 42.67 -6.85
CA VAL A 701 -39.34 42.11 -5.78
C VAL A 701 -40.05 42.44 -4.48
N VAL A 702 -40.55 41.40 -3.80
CA VAL A 702 -41.10 41.48 -2.45
C VAL A 702 -40.16 42.35 -1.59
N PRO A 703 -40.60 43.48 -1.00
CA PRO A 703 -39.73 44.42 -0.30
C PRO A 703 -38.82 43.78 0.77
N ALA A 704 -39.33 42.77 1.49
CA ALA A 704 -38.56 41.95 2.43
C ALA A 704 -37.28 41.34 1.81
N LEU A 705 -37.32 41.04 0.51
CA LEU A 705 -36.23 40.46 -0.25
C LEU A 705 -35.29 41.51 -0.87
N ARG A 706 -35.67 42.80 -0.93
CA ARG A 706 -34.78 43.89 -1.42
C ARG A 706 -33.58 44.09 -0.51
N ALA A 707 -33.74 43.83 0.80
CA ALA A 707 -32.68 43.92 1.79
C ALA A 707 -31.48 43.00 1.49
N LEU A 708 -31.66 41.99 0.62
CA LEU A 708 -30.65 41.01 0.24
C LEU A 708 -29.73 41.48 -0.91
N GLY A 709 -29.98 42.65 -1.50
CA GLY A 709 -29.07 43.31 -2.43
C GLY A 709 -28.82 42.58 -3.77
N LYS A 710 -27.66 42.84 -4.38
CA LYS A 710 -27.30 42.33 -5.73
C LYS A 710 -27.00 40.83 -5.79
N ALA A 711 -26.57 40.23 -4.67
CA ALA A 711 -26.28 38.80 -4.57
C ALA A 711 -27.55 37.94 -4.78
N TRP A 712 -28.70 38.47 -4.38
CA TRP A 712 -30.01 37.83 -4.39
C TRP A 712 -30.68 37.77 -5.78
N GLN A 713 -30.38 38.71 -6.68
CA GLN A 713 -31.12 38.91 -7.94
C GLN A 713 -31.17 37.68 -8.85
N ALA A 714 -30.16 36.80 -8.84
CA ALA A 714 -30.19 35.59 -9.66
C ALA A 714 -30.80 34.37 -8.92
N LEU A 715 -30.86 34.38 -7.59
CA LEU A 715 -31.56 33.36 -6.81
C LEU A 715 -33.09 33.54 -6.92
N VAL A 716 -33.54 34.79 -7.02
CA VAL A 716 -34.93 35.18 -7.33
C VAL A 716 -35.45 34.46 -8.57
N LEU A 717 -34.64 34.38 -9.63
CA LEU A 717 -35.05 33.73 -10.86
C LEU A 717 -35.28 32.22 -10.72
N ALA A 718 -34.82 31.62 -9.62
CA ALA A 718 -34.91 30.19 -9.32
C ALA A 718 -35.79 29.86 -8.11
N THR A 719 -36.31 30.87 -7.39
CA THR A 719 -37.11 30.72 -6.16
C THR A 719 -38.50 31.30 -6.39
N PRO A 720 -39.59 30.59 -6.07
CA PRO A 720 -40.94 31.12 -6.25
C PRO A 720 -41.15 32.37 -5.38
N GLN A 721 -41.68 33.42 -6.00
CA GLN A 721 -42.10 34.64 -5.32
C GLN A 721 -43.60 34.68 -5.23
N VAL A 722 -44.13 35.00 -4.05
CA VAL A 722 -45.55 35.23 -3.83
C VAL A 722 -45.79 36.73 -3.70
N VAL A 723 -46.69 37.27 -4.52
CA VAL A 723 -47.10 38.68 -4.51
C VAL A 723 -48.63 38.78 -4.53
N GLY A 724 -49.20 39.85 -3.97
CA GLY A 724 -50.63 40.16 -4.11
C GLY A 724 -50.93 40.87 -5.43
N CYS A 725 -52.10 40.63 -6.04
CA CYS A 725 -52.49 41.24 -7.33
C CYS A 725 -53.91 41.85 -7.31
N GLY A 726 -54.08 43.18 -7.19
CA GLY A 726 -55.36 43.92 -7.38
C GLY A 726 -56.01 44.62 -6.16
N ALA A 727 -56.95 45.54 -6.36
CA ALA A 727 -57.30 46.61 -5.38
C ALA A 727 -57.77 46.20 -3.97
N GLU A 728 -57.40 47.08 -3.02
CA GLU A 728 -57.50 46.99 -1.55
C GLU A 728 -58.89 46.61 -1.01
N MET A 729 -58.96 45.51 -0.24
CA MET A 729 -59.97 45.38 0.81
C MET A 729 -59.37 45.85 2.14
N GLY A 730 -59.90 46.94 2.66
CA GLY A 730 -59.53 47.51 3.95
C GLY A 730 -59.64 46.49 5.08
N GLY A 731 -58.49 46.00 5.55
CA GLY A 731 -58.37 45.15 6.72
C GLY A 731 -56.93 45.06 7.19
N ARG A 732 -56.68 45.28 8.49
CA ARG A 732 -55.35 45.21 9.14
C ARG A 732 -54.83 43.77 9.31
N ALA A 733 -55.14 42.87 8.38
CA ALA A 733 -54.79 41.46 8.46
C ALA A 733 -53.57 41.15 7.58
N ALA A 734 -52.78 40.17 8.01
CA ALA A 734 -51.57 39.74 7.31
C ALA A 734 -51.55 38.22 7.14
N VAL A 735 -50.76 37.74 6.17
CA VAL A 735 -50.51 36.32 5.93
C VAL A 735 -49.01 36.03 6.00
N THR A 736 -48.65 34.90 6.59
CA THR A 736 -47.31 34.32 6.52
C THR A 736 -47.22 33.41 5.31
N VAL A 737 -46.25 33.67 4.44
CA VAL A 737 -45.89 32.82 3.31
C VAL A 737 -44.68 31.99 3.73
N GLU A 738 -44.86 30.69 3.88
CA GLU A 738 -43.77 29.72 4.09
C GLU A 738 -43.33 29.16 2.72
N VAL A 739 -42.03 29.20 2.45
CA VAL A 739 -41.44 28.61 1.24
C VAL A 739 -40.36 27.61 1.66
N TRP A 740 -40.39 26.40 1.10
CA TRP A 740 -39.32 25.42 1.31
C TRP A 740 -39.03 24.58 0.08
N PHE A 741 -37.77 24.16 -0.03
CA PHE A 741 -37.29 23.32 -1.13
C PHE A 741 -37.47 21.85 -0.77
N VAL A 742 -37.95 21.07 -1.73
CA VAL A 742 -38.05 19.61 -1.66
C VAL A 742 -37.02 19.06 -2.65
N ALA A 743 -36.00 18.39 -2.12
CA ALA A 743 -35.03 17.74 -2.97
C ALA A 743 -35.73 16.70 -3.86
N PRO A 744 -35.45 16.68 -5.17
CA PRO A 744 -35.94 15.59 -6.01
C PRO A 744 -35.42 14.26 -5.45
N GLU A 745 -36.27 13.24 -5.38
CA GLU A 745 -35.86 11.89 -5.02
C GLU A 745 -34.70 11.47 -5.93
N ARG A 746 -33.61 10.94 -5.34
CA ARG A 746 -32.48 10.45 -6.11
C ARG A 746 -32.98 9.30 -6.99
N ALA A 747 -33.03 9.55 -8.30
CA ALA A 747 -33.23 8.50 -9.31
C ALA A 747 -32.03 7.56 -9.35
#